data_AF-A0A8S9JYM6-F1
#
_entry.id   AF-A0A8S9JYM6-F1
#
_cell.length_a   1.000
_cell.length_b   1.000
_cell.length_c   1.000
_cell.angle_alpha   90.00
_cell.angle_beta   90.00
_cell.angle_gamma   90.00
#
_symmetry.space_group_name_H-M   'P 1'
#
loop_
_entity.id
_entity.type
_entity.pdbx_description
1 polymer ?
#
loop_
_entity_poly.entity_id
_entity_poly.type
_entity_poly.pdbx_seq_one_letter_code
_entity_poly.pdbx_strand_id
1 'polypeptide(L)'
;MAQLLSSPCPSVISLSSSSKNSVKPFGLNQTFFNRTQVLSTSSLKGLLFQEKKPTRGRRSCVFRAAISQQSPYSETSTNDSSSSKPKRVMVIGGDGYCGWATALHLSKKNYEVAIVDNLVRRLFDHQLGLESLTPIASIHDRISRWKALTGKTIELYVGDICDFEFLAESFKSFEPDSVVHFGEQRSAPYSMIDRSRAVFTQHNNVIGTLNVLFAIKEFGEECHLVKLGTMGEYGTPNIDIEEGYITITHNGRTDTLPYPKQASSFYHLSKVHDSHNIAFTCKAWGIRATDLNQGVVYGVKTDETEMHEELRNRLDYDAVFGTALNRFCVQAAVGHPLTVYGKGGQTRGYLDIRDTVQCVELAIANPAKAGEFRVFNQFTEQFSVNELASLVTKAGLKLGLDVTKMTVPNPRVEAEEHYYNAKHTKLIELGLEPHYLSESLLDSLLNFAVQFKDRVDTKQIMPSVSWKKIGVKTKVFNQFTEQFSVNELASLVTKAGLKLGLDVTKMTVPNPRVEAEEHYYNAKHTKLMELGLEPHYLSESLLDSLLNFAVQFKDRVDTKQIMPSVSWKKIGTRGYLDIRDTVQCVELAIANPAKAGEFRVFNQFTEQFSVNELASLVTKAGLKLGLDVTKMTVPNPRVEAEEHYYNAKHTKLIELGLEPHYLSESLLDSLLNFAVQFKDRVDTKQIMPSVSWKKIGVKTKSMGA
;
A
#
# COMPACT_ATOMS: atom_id res chain seq x y z
N MET A 1 39.20 -56.89 2.80
CA MET A 1 40.64 -56.61 3.01
C MET A 1 40.73 -55.19 3.56
N ALA A 2 40.65 -55.03 4.88
CA ALA A 2 41.75 -54.94 5.86
C ALA A 2 42.19 -53.46 6.04
N GLN A 3 41.70 -52.73 7.06
CA GLN A 3 42.02 -52.71 8.51
C GLN A 3 43.18 -51.76 8.88
N LEU A 4 42.90 -50.83 9.82
CA LEU A 4 43.67 -50.40 11.03
C LEU A 4 43.25 -48.95 11.39
N LEU A 5 42.32 -48.74 12.33
CA LEU A 5 42.47 -48.65 13.80
C LEU A 5 43.13 -47.35 14.31
N SER A 6 42.35 -46.53 15.05
CA SER A 6 42.63 -46.20 16.46
C SER A 6 41.58 -45.26 17.07
N SER A 7 41.04 -45.67 18.22
CA SER A 7 40.38 -44.84 19.24
C SER A 7 41.31 -44.81 20.47
N PRO A 8 41.21 -43.82 21.38
CA PRO A 8 40.56 -44.05 22.68
C PRO A 8 39.79 -42.80 23.21
N CYS A 9 38.56 -42.93 23.73
CA CYS A 9 38.10 -43.22 25.10
C CYS A 9 38.06 -42.01 26.09
N PRO A 10 37.05 -41.94 27.00
CA PRO A 10 36.59 -40.72 27.69
C PRO A 10 36.98 -40.65 29.19
N SER A 11 36.72 -39.51 29.84
CA SER A 11 36.86 -39.37 31.31
C SER A 11 35.57 -38.85 31.97
N VAL A 12 35.11 -39.63 32.95
CA VAL A 12 34.08 -39.31 33.95
C VAL A 12 34.79 -39.24 35.30
N ILE A 13 34.58 -38.18 36.09
CA ILE A 13 34.74 -38.21 37.57
C ILE A 13 33.66 -37.33 38.21
N SER A 14 32.89 -37.96 39.10
CA SER A 14 31.98 -37.40 40.11
C SER A 14 32.73 -36.99 41.39
N LEU A 15 32.22 -36.04 42.18
CA LEU A 15 32.34 -36.03 43.65
C LEU A 15 31.34 -35.06 44.31
N SER A 16 30.95 -35.41 45.54
CA SER A 16 29.70 -35.06 46.23
C SER A 16 29.84 -34.07 47.39
N SER A 17 28.73 -33.38 47.70
CA SER A 17 28.18 -32.94 49.00
C SER A 17 29.06 -32.30 50.09
N SER A 18 28.70 -31.09 50.50
CA SER A 18 28.48 -30.77 51.93
C SER A 18 27.46 -29.63 52.09
N SER A 19 26.67 -29.76 53.15
CA SER A 19 25.49 -28.97 53.53
C SER A 19 25.85 -27.88 54.54
N LYS A 20 25.09 -26.76 54.55
CA LYS A 20 24.34 -26.22 55.71
C LYS A 20 23.74 -24.83 55.46
N ASN A 21 22.42 -24.77 55.68
CA ASN A 21 21.63 -23.75 56.39
C ASN A 21 21.81 -22.25 56.06
N SER A 22 20.75 -21.61 55.58
CA SER A 22 19.76 -20.97 56.47
C SER A 22 18.65 -20.27 55.69
N VAL A 23 17.42 -20.62 56.05
CA VAL A 23 16.16 -19.96 55.68
C VAL A 23 15.91 -18.84 56.68
N LYS A 24 15.49 -17.65 56.21
CA LYS A 24 14.70 -16.69 57.00
C LYS A 24 13.51 -16.16 56.17
N PRO A 25 12.30 -16.11 56.74
CA PRO A 25 11.09 -15.61 56.09
C PRO A 25 10.93 -14.11 56.33
N PHE A 26 10.31 -13.39 55.38
CA PHE A 26 9.78 -12.06 55.63
C PHE A 26 8.26 -12.14 55.80
N GLY A 27 7.82 -11.81 57.00
CA GLY A 27 6.42 -11.74 57.40
C GLY A 27 5.77 -10.39 57.07
N LEU A 28 4.44 -10.48 56.97
CA LEU A 28 3.40 -9.50 57.27
C LEU A 28 3.86 -8.14 57.83
N ASN A 29 3.33 -7.08 57.20
CA ASN A 29 2.81 -5.93 57.94
C ASN A 29 1.51 -5.44 57.29
N GLN A 30 0.41 -5.65 58.01
CA GLN A 30 -0.85 -4.93 57.86
C GLN A 30 -0.65 -3.50 58.35
N THR A 31 -1.14 -2.51 57.60
CA THR A 31 -1.62 -1.27 58.20
C THR A 31 -2.95 -0.89 57.57
N PHE A 32 -3.96 -0.92 58.43
CA PHE A 32 -5.27 -0.32 58.24
C PHE A 32 -5.13 1.20 58.04
N PHE A 33 -5.87 1.77 57.09
CA PHE A 33 -6.48 3.08 57.28
C PHE A 33 -7.84 3.13 56.58
N ASN A 34 -8.88 3.08 57.42
CA ASN A 34 -10.22 3.57 57.09
C ASN A 34 -10.17 5.07 56.86
N ARG A 35 -10.82 5.56 55.80
CA ARG A 35 -11.61 6.79 55.88
C ARG A 35 -12.72 6.80 54.84
N THR A 36 -13.91 6.58 55.35
CA THR A 36 -15.22 6.88 54.79
C THR A 36 -15.32 8.37 54.44
N GLN A 37 -15.79 8.69 53.23
CA GLN A 37 -16.58 9.89 53.00
C GLN A 37 -17.77 9.55 52.12
N VAL A 38 -18.93 9.62 52.75
CA VAL A 38 -20.27 9.62 52.15
C VAL A 38 -20.52 11.03 51.64
N LEU A 39 -21.00 11.16 50.41
CA LEU A 39 -21.82 12.29 49.99
C LEU A 39 -22.86 11.81 48.98
N SER A 40 -24.10 11.91 49.43
CA SER A 40 -25.35 11.66 48.72
C SER A 40 -25.67 12.74 47.69
N THR A 41 -26.44 12.39 46.66
CA THR A 41 -27.49 13.17 45.96
C THR A 41 -27.83 12.38 44.69
N SER A 42 -29.04 12.29 44.15
CA SER A 42 -30.42 12.53 44.56
C SER A 42 -31.27 11.97 43.41
N SER A 43 -32.40 11.35 43.72
CA SER A 43 -33.39 10.85 42.77
C SER A 43 -34.06 11.96 41.95
N LEU A 44 -34.41 11.67 40.69
CA LEU A 44 -35.64 12.17 40.07
C LEU A 44 -36.07 11.24 38.91
N LYS A 45 -37.12 10.46 39.17
CA LYS A 45 -37.96 9.81 38.17
C LYS A 45 -39.11 10.75 37.83
N GLY A 46 -39.51 10.75 36.56
CA GLY A 46 -40.89 11.05 36.17
C GLY A 46 -41.01 12.05 35.03
N LEU A 47 -41.38 11.56 33.85
CA LEU A 47 -42.44 12.14 33.02
C LEU A 47 -42.86 11.13 31.94
N LEU A 48 -44.06 10.60 32.13
CA LEU A 48 -44.88 9.87 31.16
C LEU A 48 -45.56 10.86 30.24
N PHE A 49 -45.63 10.55 28.95
CA PHE A 49 -46.71 11.02 28.06
C PHE A 49 -47.12 9.87 27.11
N GLN A 50 -48.38 9.46 27.24
CA GLN A 50 -49.21 8.78 26.22
C GLN A 50 -49.31 9.70 24.97
N GLU A 51 -49.54 9.29 23.73
CA GLU A 51 -50.46 8.33 23.08
C GLU A 51 -50.14 8.45 21.56
N LYS A 52 -50.19 7.47 20.65
CA LYS A 52 -51.39 6.91 19.96
C LYS A 52 -50.91 6.01 18.80
N LYS A 53 -51.59 4.87 18.60
CA LYS A 53 -51.51 4.02 17.38
C LYS A 53 -52.35 4.60 16.24
N PRO A 54 -52.11 4.15 15.00
CA PRO A 54 -53.24 3.62 14.23
C PRO A 54 -52.96 2.27 13.55
N THR A 55 -54.06 1.72 13.05
CA THR A 55 -54.43 0.32 12.80
C THR A 55 -54.11 -0.20 11.41
N ARG A 56 -54.01 -1.55 11.32
CA ARG A 56 -53.96 -2.40 10.11
C ARG A 56 -55.15 -2.17 9.16
N GLY A 57 -54.90 -2.25 7.85
CA GLY A 57 -55.89 -2.43 6.79
C GLY A 57 -55.38 -3.32 5.66
N ARG A 58 -55.88 -4.56 5.63
CA ARG A 58 -56.06 -5.55 4.54
C ARG A 58 -55.04 -5.69 3.39
N ARG A 59 -54.47 -6.90 3.33
CA ARG A 59 -53.97 -7.59 2.13
C ARG A 59 -55.14 -8.05 1.26
N SER A 60 -55.01 -7.92 -0.06
CA SER A 60 -55.67 -8.78 -1.05
C SER A 60 -54.61 -9.32 -2.00
N CYS A 61 -54.50 -10.65 -2.04
CA CYS A 61 -53.68 -11.42 -2.97
C CYS A 61 -54.61 -11.91 -4.09
N VAL A 62 -54.20 -11.75 -5.35
CA VAL A 62 -54.81 -12.45 -6.49
C VAL A 62 -53.68 -13.09 -7.29
N PHE A 63 -53.81 -14.40 -7.49
CA PHE A 63 -52.92 -15.27 -8.26
C PHE A 63 -53.49 -15.52 -9.67
N ARG A 64 -52.60 -15.85 -10.63
CA ARG A 64 -52.76 -16.43 -11.99
C ARG A 64 -52.44 -15.46 -13.13
N ALA A 65 -51.84 -15.82 -14.24
CA ALA A 65 -51.09 -17.00 -14.73
C ALA A 65 -50.43 -16.55 -16.05
N ALA A 66 -49.35 -17.22 -16.47
CA ALA A 66 -48.63 -16.93 -17.71
C ALA A 66 -49.46 -17.23 -18.98
N ILE A 67 -49.22 -16.46 -20.06
CA ILE A 67 -49.17 -16.90 -21.48
C ILE A 67 -48.41 -15.82 -22.28
N SER A 68 -47.64 -16.28 -23.28
CA SER A 68 -46.77 -15.54 -24.19
C SER A 68 -47.51 -14.67 -25.21
N GLN A 69 -46.85 -13.60 -25.68
CA GLN A 69 -46.73 -13.27 -27.11
C GLN A 69 -45.73 -12.11 -27.32
N GLN A 70 -44.76 -12.33 -28.22
CA GLN A 70 -43.86 -11.31 -28.77
C GLN A 70 -44.57 -10.56 -29.91
N SER A 71 -44.50 -9.22 -29.93
CA SER A 71 -44.30 -8.38 -31.13
C SER A 71 -44.20 -6.89 -30.73
N PRO A 72 -43.59 -6.04 -31.58
CA PRO A 72 -42.78 -4.90 -31.14
C PRO A 72 -43.59 -3.61 -31.06
N TYR A 73 -43.40 -2.83 -30.00
CA TYR A 73 -43.82 -1.44 -29.95
C TYR A 73 -42.65 -0.55 -29.54
N SER A 74 -42.38 0.40 -30.43
CA SER A 74 -41.57 1.59 -30.25
C SER A 74 -42.09 2.41 -29.07
N GLU A 75 -41.26 2.54 -28.02
CA GLU A 75 -41.49 3.54 -26.98
C GLU A 75 -40.59 4.75 -27.24
N THR A 76 -41.29 5.82 -27.62
CA THR A 76 -40.88 7.22 -27.53
C THR A 76 -40.25 7.49 -26.16
N SER A 77 -38.99 7.96 -26.17
CA SER A 77 -38.29 8.41 -24.97
C SER A 77 -39.01 9.61 -24.37
N THR A 78 -39.75 9.38 -23.30
CA THR A 78 -40.16 10.44 -22.38
C THR A 78 -38.91 11.06 -21.77
N ASN A 79 -38.59 12.29 -22.21
CA ASN A 79 -37.64 13.16 -21.56
C ASN A 79 -38.11 13.44 -20.14
N ASP A 80 -37.66 12.62 -19.19
CA ASP A 80 -37.73 12.92 -17.78
C ASP A 80 -36.54 13.83 -17.46
N SER A 81 -36.71 15.12 -17.73
CA SER A 81 -35.79 16.18 -17.30
C SER A 81 -35.92 16.37 -15.79
N SER A 82 -35.52 15.36 -15.01
CA SER A 82 -35.08 15.61 -13.66
C SER A 82 -33.67 16.18 -13.75
N SER A 83 -33.46 17.41 -13.27
CA SER A 83 -32.13 17.99 -13.17
C SER A 83 -31.33 17.18 -12.16
N SER A 84 -30.71 16.08 -12.60
CA SER A 84 -29.83 15.28 -11.76
C SER A 84 -28.64 16.17 -11.36
N LYS A 85 -28.36 16.22 -10.06
CA LYS A 85 -27.17 16.92 -9.57
C LYS A 85 -25.94 16.35 -10.30
N PRO A 86 -24.98 17.19 -10.71
CA PRO A 86 -23.75 16.70 -11.33
C PRO A 86 -23.04 15.76 -10.36
N LYS A 87 -22.55 14.61 -10.87
CA LYS A 87 -21.80 13.65 -10.05
C LYS A 87 -20.52 14.29 -9.52
N ARG A 88 -20.21 14.02 -8.26
CA ARG A 88 -19.05 14.57 -7.53
C ARG A 88 -17.90 13.57 -7.56
N VAL A 89 -16.74 14.00 -8.07
CA VAL A 89 -15.55 13.14 -8.23
C VAL A 89 -14.36 13.71 -7.47
N MET A 90 -13.86 12.94 -6.51
CA MET A 90 -12.64 13.23 -5.79
C MET A 90 -11.44 12.58 -6.49
N VAL A 91 -10.55 13.38 -7.05
CA VAL A 91 -9.34 12.95 -7.74
C VAL A 91 -8.14 13.04 -6.78
N ILE A 92 -7.83 11.93 -6.14
CA ILE A 92 -6.68 11.81 -5.25
C ILE A 92 -5.42 11.66 -6.09
N GLY A 93 -4.39 12.47 -5.88
CA GLY A 93 -3.20 12.56 -6.75
C GLY A 93 -3.42 13.45 -7.97
N GLY A 94 -4.33 14.41 -7.86
CA GLY A 94 -4.77 15.26 -8.98
C GLY A 94 -3.74 16.29 -9.48
N ASP A 95 -2.61 16.51 -8.81
CA ASP A 95 -1.51 17.32 -9.36
C ASP A 95 -0.52 16.48 -10.21
N GLY A 96 -0.65 15.14 -10.14
CA GLY A 96 0.16 14.19 -10.88
C GLY A 96 -0.09 14.20 -12.39
N TYR A 97 0.73 13.45 -13.13
CA TYR A 97 0.68 13.37 -14.59
C TYR A 97 -0.69 12.90 -15.14
N CYS A 98 -1.18 11.74 -14.72
CA CYS A 98 -2.51 11.27 -15.12
C CYS A 98 -3.61 12.05 -14.39
N GLY A 99 -3.45 12.28 -13.09
CA GLY A 99 -4.46 12.92 -12.24
C GLY A 99 -4.85 14.33 -12.70
N TRP A 100 -3.88 15.16 -13.10
CA TRP A 100 -4.15 16.52 -13.58
C TRP A 100 -4.96 16.54 -14.88
N ALA A 101 -4.55 15.74 -15.85
CA ALA A 101 -5.29 15.61 -17.10
C ALA A 101 -6.71 15.09 -16.86
N THR A 102 -6.86 14.08 -16.00
CA THR A 102 -8.17 13.53 -15.63
C THR A 102 -9.05 14.56 -14.92
N ALA A 103 -8.52 15.32 -13.95
CA ALA A 103 -9.29 16.32 -13.22
C ALA A 103 -9.85 17.42 -14.14
N LEU A 104 -9.03 17.91 -15.07
CA LEU A 104 -9.50 18.86 -16.09
C LEU A 104 -10.55 18.26 -17.02
N HIS A 105 -10.32 17.03 -17.50
CA HIS A 105 -11.25 16.34 -18.40
C HIS A 105 -12.62 16.12 -17.74
N LEU A 106 -12.65 15.61 -16.51
CA LEU A 106 -13.88 15.41 -15.76
C LEU A 106 -14.60 16.74 -15.49
N SER A 107 -13.86 17.80 -15.13
CA SER A 107 -14.44 19.12 -14.95
C SER A 107 -15.07 19.64 -16.26
N LYS A 108 -14.38 19.48 -17.41
CA LYS A 108 -14.95 19.82 -18.74
C LYS A 108 -16.22 19.03 -19.03
N LYS A 109 -16.27 17.74 -18.67
CA LYS A 109 -17.43 16.84 -18.80
C LYS A 109 -18.56 17.11 -17.81
N ASN A 110 -18.49 18.20 -17.04
CA ASN A 110 -19.53 18.67 -16.09
C ASN A 110 -19.67 17.82 -14.83
N TYR A 111 -18.63 17.08 -14.45
CA TYR A 111 -18.52 16.58 -13.09
C TYR A 111 -18.11 17.72 -12.15
N GLU A 112 -18.59 17.67 -10.91
CA GLU A 112 -18.01 18.48 -9.83
C GLU A 112 -16.74 17.78 -9.36
N VAL A 113 -15.61 18.49 -9.31
CA VAL A 113 -14.29 17.87 -9.10
C VAL A 113 -13.59 18.49 -7.90
N ALA A 114 -13.03 17.65 -7.04
CA ALA A 114 -12.05 18.01 -6.04
C ALA A 114 -10.72 17.29 -6.30
N ILE A 115 -9.61 17.98 -6.06
CA ILE A 115 -8.27 17.40 -6.03
C ILE A 115 -7.84 17.23 -4.57
N VAL A 116 -7.34 16.04 -4.24
CA VAL A 116 -6.68 15.75 -2.96
C VAL A 116 -5.22 15.38 -3.25
N ASP A 117 -4.25 16.18 -2.80
CA ASP A 117 -2.84 15.94 -3.12
C ASP A 117 -1.91 16.59 -2.07
N ASN A 118 -0.85 15.89 -1.65
CA ASN A 118 0.17 16.44 -0.73
C ASN A 118 1.36 17.07 -1.47
N LEU A 119 1.34 17.05 -2.80
CA LEU A 119 2.38 17.58 -3.69
C LEU A 119 3.76 16.92 -3.52
N VAL A 120 3.83 15.76 -2.86
CA VAL A 120 5.10 15.07 -2.56
C VAL A 120 5.85 14.67 -3.84
N ARG A 121 5.14 14.46 -4.95
CA ARG A 121 5.75 14.21 -6.26
C ARG A 121 6.68 15.36 -6.68
N ARG A 122 6.34 16.61 -6.39
CA ARG A 122 7.20 17.79 -6.66
C ARG A 122 8.38 17.82 -5.70
N LEU A 123 8.20 17.45 -4.44
CA LEU A 123 9.30 17.29 -3.49
C LEU A 123 10.32 16.25 -3.97
N PHE A 124 9.89 15.14 -4.57
CA PHE A 124 10.80 14.15 -5.14
C PHE A 124 11.63 14.69 -6.30
N ASP A 125 11.07 15.57 -7.13
CA ASP A 125 11.84 16.25 -8.19
C ASP A 125 13.01 17.02 -7.54
N HIS A 126 12.73 17.85 -6.54
CA HIS A 126 13.75 18.62 -5.82
C HIS A 126 14.80 17.73 -5.13
N GLN A 127 14.37 16.67 -4.43
CA GLN A 127 15.27 15.79 -3.67
C GLN A 127 16.21 14.97 -4.57
N LEU A 128 15.80 14.68 -5.79
CA LEU A 128 16.56 13.86 -6.74
C LEU A 128 17.24 14.69 -7.83
N GLY A 129 17.07 16.02 -7.83
CA GLY A 129 17.60 16.91 -8.86
C GLY A 129 16.98 16.65 -10.23
N LEU A 130 15.68 16.35 -10.26
CA LEU A 130 14.91 16.06 -11.47
C LEU A 130 14.05 17.27 -11.81
N GLU A 131 13.69 17.40 -13.08
CA GLU A 131 12.77 18.41 -13.56
C GLU A 131 11.95 17.84 -14.72
N SER A 132 10.68 18.27 -14.81
CA SER A 132 9.86 18.01 -15.99
C SER A 132 10.44 18.73 -17.20
N LEU A 133 10.37 18.10 -18.38
CA LEU A 133 10.73 18.74 -19.65
C LEU A 133 9.96 20.07 -19.80
N THR A 134 8.66 20.00 -19.55
CA THR A 134 7.76 21.15 -19.55
C THR A 134 7.82 21.89 -18.22
N PRO A 135 7.93 23.22 -18.23
CA PRO A 135 7.64 23.99 -17.03
C PRO A 135 6.15 23.85 -16.71
N ILE A 136 5.83 23.59 -15.45
CA ILE A 136 4.46 23.46 -14.97
C ILE A 136 4.20 24.51 -13.90
N ALA A 137 3.01 25.11 -13.91
CA ALA A 137 2.61 26.05 -12.88
C ALA A 137 2.36 25.35 -11.52
N SER A 138 2.18 26.14 -10.45
CA SER A 138 1.74 25.62 -9.16
C SER A 138 0.32 25.05 -9.27
N ILE A 139 -0.08 24.15 -8.36
CA ILE A 139 -1.45 23.60 -8.37
C ILE A 139 -2.51 24.70 -8.18
N HIS A 140 -2.20 25.74 -7.41
CA HIS A 140 -3.10 26.88 -7.18
C HIS A 140 -3.30 27.70 -8.45
N ASP A 141 -2.21 28.01 -9.17
CA ASP A 141 -2.28 28.77 -10.43
C ASP A 141 -2.98 27.96 -11.53
N ARG A 142 -2.70 26.65 -11.58
CA ARG A 142 -3.40 25.70 -12.46
C ARG A 142 -4.92 25.75 -12.30
N ILE A 143 -5.40 25.66 -11.07
CA ILE A 143 -6.84 25.70 -10.76
C ILE A 143 -7.40 27.10 -11.04
N SER A 144 -6.68 28.16 -10.64
CA SER A 144 -7.05 29.55 -10.90
C SER A 144 -7.22 29.80 -12.41
N ARG A 145 -6.29 29.30 -13.22
CA ARG A 145 -6.35 29.41 -14.67
C ARG A 145 -7.54 28.68 -15.27
N TRP A 146 -7.82 27.45 -14.80
CA TRP A 146 -8.98 26.70 -15.27
C TRP A 146 -10.28 27.45 -15.00
N LYS A 147 -10.41 28.01 -13.80
CA LYS A 147 -11.56 28.85 -13.42
C LYS A 147 -11.65 30.12 -14.26
N ALA A 148 -10.52 30.80 -14.52
CA ALA A 148 -10.49 31.99 -15.36
C ALA A 148 -10.93 31.71 -16.81
N LEU A 149 -10.57 30.54 -17.36
CA LEU A 149 -10.91 30.17 -18.74
C LEU A 149 -12.34 29.63 -18.89
N THR A 150 -12.86 28.91 -17.89
CA THR A 150 -14.10 28.12 -18.04
C THR A 150 -15.22 28.51 -17.08
N GLY A 151 -14.92 29.31 -16.06
CA GLY A 151 -15.82 29.58 -14.93
C GLY A 151 -15.97 28.42 -13.93
N LYS A 152 -15.45 27.23 -14.24
CA LYS A 152 -15.58 26.03 -13.40
C LYS A 152 -14.53 26.04 -12.28
N THR A 153 -14.96 25.75 -11.05
CA THR A 153 -14.06 25.63 -9.90
C THR A 153 -13.75 24.16 -9.65
N ILE A 154 -12.47 23.85 -9.51
CA ILE A 154 -11.99 22.56 -8.99
C ILE A 154 -11.58 22.81 -7.54
N GLU A 155 -12.18 22.10 -6.59
CA GLU A 155 -11.80 22.24 -5.18
C GLU A 155 -10.42 21.62 -4.93
N LEU A 156 -9.69 22.13 -3.93
CA LEU A 156 -8.35 21.67 -3.60
C LEU A 156 -8.23 21.39 -2.10
N TYR A 157 -7.80 20.17 -1.78
CA TYR A 157 -7.48 19.72 -0.43
C TYR A 157 -6.01 19.28 -0.41
N VAL A 158 -5.17 20.02 0.31
CA VAL A 158 -3.72 19.75 0.35
C VAL A 158 -3.36 19.00 1.63
N GLY A 159 -2.98 17.73 1.51
CA GLY A 159 -2.64 16.87 2.65
C GLY A 159 -2.39 15.43 2.24
N ASP A 160 -1.79 14.66 3.16
CA ASP A 160 -1.46 13.25 2.94
C ASP A 160 -2.65 12.35 3.27
N ILE A 161 -3.03 11.47 2.36
CA ILE A 161 -4.12 10.51 2.59
C ILE A 161 -3.76 9.43 3.63
N CYS A 162 -2.48 9.28 3.99
CA CYS A 162 -2.06 8.47 5.12
C CYS A 162 -2.47 9.09 6.47
N ASP A 163 -2.70 10.41 6.50
CA ASP A 163 -3.37 11.08 7.60
C ASP A 163 -4.90 10.95 7.42
N PHE A 164 -5.48 10.05 8.22
CA PHE A 164 -6.91 9.77 8.14
C PHE A 164 -7.78 10.93 8.60
N GLU A 165 -7.30 11.80 9.51
CA GLU A 165 -8.08 12.96 9.96
C GLU A 165 -8.27 13.94 8.81
N PHE A 166 -7.19 14.28 8.11
CA PHE A 166 -7.23 15.08 6.88
C PHE A 166 -8.13 14.44 5.81
N LEU A 167 -7.97 13.14 5.53
CA LEU A 167 -8.76 12.46 4.51
C LEU A 167 -10.26 12.45 4.88
N ALA A 168 -10.58 12.18 6.15
CA ALA A 168 -11.95 12.16 6.64
C ALA A 168 -12.63 13.55 6.53
N GLU A 169 -11.94 14.62 6.90
CA GLU A 169 -12.48 15.99 6.73
C GLU A 169 -12.69 16.33 5.25
N SER A 170 -11.72 15.98 4.39
CA SER A 170 -11.83 16.20 2.95
C SER A 170 -13.01 15.43 2.35
N PHE A 171 -13.21 14.17 2.77
CA PHE A 171 -14.30 13.32 2.28
C PHE A 171 -15.67 13.82 2.74
N LYS A 172 -15.81 14.23 4.01
CA LYS A 172 -17.06 14.80 4.54
C LYS A 172 -17.38 16.18 3.95
N SER A 173 -16.35 16.99 3.69
CA SER A 173 -16.51 18.31 3.08
C SER A 173 -16.98 18.19 1.63
N PHE A 174 -16.39 17.28 0.87
CA PHE A 174 -16.67 17.14 -0.55
C PHE A 174 -17.78 16.14 -0.90
N GLU A 175 -18.10 15.16 -0.05
CA GLU A 175 -19.17 14.16 -0.30
C GLU A 175 -19.10 13.52 -1.71
N PRO A 176 -18.01 12.81 -2.07
CA PRO A 176 -17.84 12.28 -3.42
C PRO A 176 -18.78 11.11 -3.75
N ASP A 177 -19.35 11.10 -4.96
CA ASP A 177 -20.04 9.93 -5.55
C ASP A 177 -19.04 8.92 -6.12
N SER A 178 -17.84 9.39 -6.49
CA SER A 178 -16.75 8.55 -6.98
C SER A 178 -15.40 9.09 -6.55
N VAL A 179 -14.47 8.18 -6.24
CA VAL A 179 -13.07 8.49 -5.95
C VAL A 179 -12.21 7.91 -7.04
N VAL A 180 -11.36 8.74 -7.66
CA VAL A 180 -10.29 8.29 -8.55
C VAL A 180 -8.97 8.36 -7.80
N HIS A 181 -8.31 7.22 -7.60
CA HIS A 181 -7.11 7.15 -6.77
C HIS A 181 -5.84 7.01 -7.62
N PHE A 182 -5.17 8.14 -7.87
CA PHE A 182 -3.82 8.25 -8.45
C PHE A 182 -2.72 8.54 -7.41
N GLY A 183 -3.08 9.01 -6.21
CA GLY A 183 -2.16 9.54 -5.19
C GLY A 183 -1.26 8.50 -4.52
N GLU A 184 -0.31 7.96 -5.28
CA GLU A 184 0.61 6.91 -4.86
C GLU A 184 2.03 7.14 -5.43
N GLN A 185 3.05 6.62 -4.75
CA GLN A 185 4.40 6.56 -5.29
C GLN A 185 4.43 5.54 -6.44
N ARG A 186 4.52 6.03 -7.69
CA ARG A 186 4.31 5.23 -8.92
C ARG A 186 5.56 4.72 -9.65
N SER A 187 6.76 5.11 -9.21
CA SER A 187 8.00 4.81 -9.90
C SER A 187 8.63 3.50 -9.39
N ALA A 188 8.78 2.54 -10.30
CA ALA A 188 9.57 1.34 -10.07
C ALA A 188 11.02 1.68 -9.70
N PRO A 189 11.78 2.49 -10.46
CA PRO A 189 13.11 2.93 -10.04
C PRO A 189 13.15 3.57 -8.66
N TYR A 190 12.24 4.49 -8.33
CA TYR A 190 12.22 5.16 -7.03
C TYR A 190 12.12 4.14 -5.88
N SER A 191 11.22 3.16 -6.04
CA SER A 191 11.02 2.09 -5.06
C SER A 191 12.24 1.18 -4.88
N MET A 192 13.19 1.22 -5.81
CA MET A 192 14.40 0.40 -5.82
C MET A 192 15.69 1.19 -5.50
N ILE A 193 15.59 2.48 -5.14
CA ILE A 193 16.77 3.31 -4.80
C ILE A 193 17.48 2.75 -3.56
N ASP A 194 16.75 2.59 -2.47
CA ASP A 194 17.23 2.14 -1.16
C ASP A 194 16.06 1.61 -0.29
N ARG A 195 16.39 1.03 0.87
CA ARG A 195 15.41 0.51 1.82
C ARG A 195 14.36 1.54 2.24
N SER A 196 14.76 2.79 2.49
CA SER A 196 13.83 3.81 2.98
C SER A 196 12.74 4.14 1.95
N ARG A 197 13.11 4.21 0.67
CA ARG A 197 12.18 4.47 -0.44
C ARG A 197 11.34 3.26 -0.81
N ALA A 198 11.88 2.05 -0.67
CA ALA A 198 11.10 0.81 -0.78
C ALA A 198 10.00 0.75 0.29
N VAL A 199 10.36 0.98 1.56
CA VAL A 199 9.42 1.00 2.69
C VAL A 199 8.41 2.14 2.55
N PHE A 200 8.86 3.34 2.18
CA PHE A 200 7.97 4.48 1.92
C PHE A 200 6.94 4.14 0.83
N THR A 201 7.39 3.56 -0.29
CA THR A 201 6.49 3.17 -1.39
C THR A 201 5.39 2.24 -0.93
N GLN A 202 5.76 1.20 -0.19
CA GLN A 202 4.82 0.22 0.35
C GLN A 202 3.86 0.84 1.38
N HIS A 203 4.41 1.60 2.34
CA HIS A 203 3.63 2.25 3.38
C HIS A 203 2.64 3.27 2.82
N ASN A 204 3.13 4.23 2.04
CA ASN A 204 2.33 5.30 1.44
C ASN A 204 1.17 4.73 0.61
N ASN A 205 1.48 3.79 -0.28
CA ASN A 205 0.50 3.27 -1.22
C ASN A 205 -0.55 2.40 -0.51
N VAL A 206 -0.09 1.45 0.32
CA VAL A 206 -0.98 0.49 0.97
C VAL A 206 -1.81 1.13 2.07
N ILE A 207 -1.20 1.95 2.95
CA ILE A 207 -1.94 2.61 4.04
C ILE A 207 -2.84 3.71 3.49
N GLY A 208 -2.37 4.50 2.52
CA GLY A 208 -3.21 5.49 1.83
C GLY A 208 -4.46 4.85 1.21
N THR A 209 -4.28 3.73 0.48
CA THR A 209 -5.42 2.99 -0.10
C THR A 209 -6.35 2.42 0.97
N LEU A 210 -5.83 1.87 2.08
CA LEU A 210 -6.66 1.40 3.19
C LEU A 210 -7.49 2.54 3.79
N ASN A 211 -6.88 3.71 4.02
CA ASN A 211 -7.58 4.88 4.52
C ASN A 211 -8.71 5.33 3.57
N VAL A 212 -8.49 5.31 2.26
CA VAL A 212 -9.56 5.59 1.27
C VAL A 212 -10.70 4.59 1.40
N LEU A 213 -10.41 3.30 1.54
CA LEU A 213 -11.44 2.26 1.71
C LEU A 213 -12.25 2.46 3.00
N PHE A 214 -11.60 2.83 4.11
CA PHE A 214 -12.29 3.14 5.36
C PHE A 214 -13.10 4.42 5.28
N ALA A 215 -12.60 5.46 4.59
CA ALA A 215 -13.34 6.70 4.38
C ALA A 215 -14.62 6.47 3.57
N ILE A 216 -14.53 5.72 2.45
CA ILE A 216 -15.69 5.31 1.66
C ILE A 216 -16.68 4.55 2.56
N LYS A 217 -16.21 3.51 3.26
CA LYS A 217 -17.07 2.69 4.11
C LYS A 217 -17.81 3.50 5.20
N GLU A 218 -17.16 4.49 5.79
CA GLU A 218 -17.72 5.23 6.94
C GLU A 218 -18.56 6.44 6.52
N PHE A 219 -18.19 7.13 5.45
CA PHE A 219 -18.78 8.43 5.08
C PHE A 219 -19.59 8.40 3.78
N GLY A 220 -19.49 7.35 2.98
CA GLY A 220 -20.23 7.22 1.73
C GLY A 220 -20.08 5.83 1.12
N GLU A 221 -20.74 4.82 1.69
CA GLU A 221 -20.56 3.41 1.30
C GLU A 221 -20.93 3.09 -0.16
N GLU A 222 -21.73 3.98 -0.78
CA GLU A 222 -22.09 3.89 -2.20
C GLU A 222 -21.08 4.53 -3.15
N CYS A 223 -20.09 5.27 -2.62
CA CYS A 223 -19.05 5.91 -3.40
C CYS A 223 -18.26 4.87 -4.21
N HIS A 224 -18.13 5.08 -5.51
CA HIS A 224 -17.41 4.17 -6.39
C HIS A 224 -15.91 4.46 -6.38
N LEU A 225 -15.10 3.46 -6.01
CA LEU A 225 -13.65 3.54 -6.12
C LEU A 225 -13.18 3.16 -7.53
N VAL A 226 -12.56 4.10 -8.23
CA VAL A 226 -11.77 3.85 -9.44
C VAL A 226 -10.29 3.91 -9.05
N LYS A 227 -9.67 2.75 -8.88
CA LYS A 227 -8.27 2.60 -8.47
C LYS A 227 -7.38 2.47 -9.69
N LEU A 228 -6.22 3.12 -9.67
CA LEU A 228 -5.14 2.79 -10.59
C LEU A 228 -4.31 1.64 -10.02
N GLY A 229 -4.47 0.47 -10.62
CA GLY A 229 -3.59 -0.69 -10.45
C GLY A 229 -2.34 -0.55 -11.32
N THR A 230 -1.91 -1.65 -11.95
CA THR A 230 -0.86 -1.64 -12.99
C THR A 230 -0.84 -2.96 -13.76
N MET A 231 -0.60 -2.92 -15.07
CA MET A 231 -0.29 -4.13 -15.85
C MET A 231 0.94 -4.88 -15.30
N GLY A 232 1.83 -4.18 -14.58
CA GLY A 232 2.99 -4.77 -13.92
C GLY A 232 2.67 -5.75 -12.80
N GLU A 233 1.41 -5.84 -12.34
CA GLU A 233 0.99 -6.83 -11.34
C GLU A 233 1.12 -8.26 -11.86
N TYR A 234 0.83 -8.47 -13.15
CA TYR A 234 0.80 -9.80 -13.76
C TYR A 234 2.19 -10.35 -14.03
N GLY A 235 3.21 -9.49 -14.14
CA GLY A 235 4.53 -9.89 -14.62
C GLY A 235 4.49 -10.34 -16.08
N THR A 236 5.24 -11.39 -16.41
CA THR A 236 5.34 -11.92 -17.78
C THR A 236 5.24 -13.45 -17.78
N PRO A 237 4.06 -14.01 -17.47
CA PRO A 237 3.85 -15.45 -17.46
C PRO A 237 3.88 -16.02 -18.87
N ASN A 238 4.02 -17.35 -18.99
CA ASN A 238 4.03 -18.06 -20.26
C ASN A 238 2.61 -18.50 -20.70
N ILE A 239 1.61 -17.70 -20.39
CA ILE A 239 0.18 -17.87 -20.75
C ILE A 239 -0.42 -16.49 -21.04
N ASP A 240 -1.61 -16.46 -21.64
CA ASP A 240 -2.34 -15.21 -21.81
C ASP A 240 -2.60 -14.51 -20.47
N ILE A 241 -2.51 -13.18 -20.48
CA ILE A 241 -2.86 -12.35 -19.32
C ILE A 241 -4.32 -11.93 -19.47
N GLU A 242 -5.15 -12.36 -18.53
CA GLU A 242 -6.57 -12.03 -18.48
C GLU A 242 -6.82 -10.69 -17.79
N GLU A 243 -8.06 -10.20 -17.86
CA GLU A 243 -8.49 -8.98 -17.17
C GLU A 243 -8.88 -9.28 -15.71
N GLY A 244 -7.86 -9.58 -14.90
CA GLY A 244 -7.92 -9.72 -13.44
C GLY A 244 -8.29 -11.10 -12.89
N TYR A 245 -9.01 -11.92 -13.67
CA TYR A 245 -9.53 -13.22 -13.26
C TYR A 245 -9.25 -14.29 -14.31
N ILE A 246 -9.05 -15.53 -13.86
CA ILE A 246 -8.79 -16.69 -14.72
C ILE A 246 -9.62 -17.89 -14.29
N THR A 247 -10.25 -18.56 -15.24
CA THR A 247 -10.95 -19.82 -15.02
C THR A 247 -9.96 -20.97 -15.16
N ILE A 248 -9.77 -21.73 -14.08
CA ILE A 248 -8.80 -22.83 -14.04
C ILE A 248 -9.54 -24.14 -13.76
N THR A 249 -9.25 -25.17 -14.56
CA THR A 249 -9.61 -26.55 -14.24
C THR A 249 -8.39 -27.27 -13.67
N HIS A 250 -8.44 -27.66 -12.41
CA HIS A 250 -7.36 -28.34 -11.70
C HIS A 250 -7.91 -29.54 -10.91
N ASN A 251 -7.32 -30.72 -11.11
CA ASN A 251 -7.74 -31.98 -10.47
C ASN A 251 -9.24 -32.27 -10.57
N GLY A 252 -9.82 -32.10 -11.76
CA GLY A 252 -11.23 -32.38 -12.03
C GLY A 252 -12.22 -31.35 -11.47
N ARG A 253 -11.75 -30.22 -10.93
CA ARG A 253 -12.58 -29.11 -10.43
C ARG A 253 -12.29 -27.84 -11.22
N THR A 254 -13.31 -27.02 -11.43
CA THR A 254 -13.21 -25.73 -12.12
C THR A 254 -13.59 -24.61 -11.17
N ASP A 255 -12.81 -23.53 -11.15
CA ASP A 255 -13.11 -22.31 -10.40
C ASP A 255 -12.57 -21.07 -11.14
N THR A 256 -13.13 -19.90 -10.84
CA THR A 256 -12.65 -18.60 -11.32
C THR A 256 -11.91 -17.88 -10.21
N LEU A 257 -10.60 -17.74 -10.38
CA LEU A 257 -9.70 -17.22 -9.35
C LEU A 257 -9.13 -15.86 -9.76
N PRO A 258 -8.67 -15.03 -8.80
CA PRO A 258 -7.82 -13.90 -9.13
C PRO A 258 -6.61 -14.37 -9.94
N TYR A 259 -6.29 -13.66 -11.02
CA TYR A 259 -5.14 -13.99 -11.86
C TYR A 259 -3.84 -13.94 -11.01
N PRO A 260 -2.94 -14.93 -11.11
CA PRO A 260 -1.68 -14.96 -10.35
C PRO A 260 -0.81 -13.70 -10.57
N LYS A 261 -0.32 -13.10 -9.49
CA LYS A 261 0.47 -11.85 -9.55
C LYS A 261 1.97 -12.11 -9.39
N GLN A 262 2.79 -11.47 -10.22
CA GLN A 262 4.26 -11.65 -10.30
C GLN A 262 5.00 -10.32 -10.48
N ALA A 263 4.66 -9.33 -9.66
CA ALA A 263 5.27 -8.01 -9.66
C ALA A 263 6.80 -8.03 -9.52
N SER A 264 7.49 -7.14 -10.25
CA SER A 264 8.97 -7.11 -10.40
C SER A 264 9.66 -5.89 -9.75
N SER A 265 8.97 -5.15 -8.89
CA SER A 265 9.53 -4.05 -8.08
C SER A 265 8.70 -3.81 -6.81
N PHE A 266 9.23 -3.09 -5.82
CA PHE A 266 8.45 -2.71 -4.63
C PHE A 266 7.25 -1.82 -4.95
N TYR A 267 7.32 -1.00 -6.00
CA TYR A 267 6.15 -0.29 -6.53
C TYR A 267 5.08 -1.23 -7.09
N HIS A 268 5.47 -2.14 -7.99
CA HIS A 268 4.48 -3.07 -8.58
C HIS A 268 3.87 -3.98 -7.50
N LEU A 269 4.65 -4.37 -6.48
CA LEU A 269 4.14 -5.13 -5.35
C LEU A 269 3.13 -4.35 -4.52
N SER A 270 3.30 -3.04 -4.32
CA SER A 270 2.32 -2.25 -3.55
C SER A 270 0.96 -2.27 -4.24
N LYS A 271 0.91 -2.19 -5.57
CA LYS A 271 -0.34 -2.30 -6.34
C LYS A 271 -1.00 -3.66 -6.20
N VAL A 272 -0.21 -4.74 -6.26
CA VAL A 272 -0.71 -6.09 -5.94
C VAL A 272 -1.36 -6.13 -4.56
N HIS A 273 -0.77 -5.47 -3.56
CA HIS A 273 -1.34 -5.44 -2.21
C HIS A 273 -2.63 -4.61 -2.15
N ASP A 274 -2.68 -3.46 -2.82
CA ASP A 274 -3.89 -2.64 -2.94
C ASP A 274 -5.04 -3.44 -3.54
N SER A 275 -4.83 -4.08 -4.68
CA SER A 275 -5.88 -4.84 -5.38
C SER A 275 -6.42 -5.98 -4.53
N HIS A 276 -5.56 -6.69 -3.78
CA HIS A 276 -6.02 -7.72 -2.83
C HIS A 276 -6.81 -7.13 -1.65
N ASN A 277 -6.38 -6.00 -1.10
CA ASN A 277 -7.09 -5.31 -0.03
C ASN A 277 -8.47 -4.83 -0.51
N ILE A 278 -8.53 -4.19 -1.68
CA ILE A 278 -9.77 -3.69 -2.27
C ILE A 278 -10.72 -4.86 -2.55
N ALA A 279 -10.26 -5.93 -3.21
CA ALA A 279 -11.06 -7.12 -3.48
C ALA A 279 -11.65 -7.73 -2.19
N PHE A 280 -10.86 -7.75 -1.11
CA PHE A 280 -11.35 -8.18 0.21
C PHE A 280 -12.47 -7.27 0.72
N THR A 281 -12.31 -5.95 0.66
CA THR A 281 -13.33 -5.00 1.12
C THR A 281 -14.60 -5.02 0.28
N CYS A 282 -14.52 -5.28 -1.03
CA CYS A 282 -15.68 -5.53 -1.88
C CYS A 282 -16.50 -6.71 -1.34
N LYS A 283 -15.83 -7.83 -1.04
CA LYS A 283 -16.49 -9.02 -0.47
C LYS A 283 -17.04 -8.80 0.94
N ALA A 284 -16.26 -8.14 1.81
CA ALA A 284 -16.57 -8.05 3.22
C ALA A 284 -17.54 -6.91 3.57
N TRP A 285 -17.43 -5.77 2.88
CA TRP A 285 -18.14 -4.53 3.21
C TRP A 285 -19.11 -4.08 2.11
N GLY A 286 -19.13 -4.76 0.96
CA GLY A 286 -19.99 -4.37 -0.15
C GLY A 286 -19.47 -3.17 -0.95
N ILE A 287 -18.19 -2.81 -0.80
CA ILE A 287 -17.55 -1.75 -1.60
C ILE A 287 -17.71 -2.07 -3.09
N ARG A 288 -18.04 -1.05 -3.88
CA ARG A 288 -18.02 -1.12 -5.35
C ARG A 288 -16.73 -0.51 -5.86
N ALA A 289 -15.94 -1.29 -6.60
CA ALA A 289 -14.63 -0.84 -7.07
C ALA A 289 -14.29 -1.32 -8.49
N THR A 290 -13.50 -0.50 -9.18
CA THR A 290 -12.89 -0.82 -10.48
C THR A 290 -11.39 -0.59 -10.39
N ASP A 291 -10.63 -1.65 -10.60
CA ASP A 291 -9.18 -1.62 -10.68
C ASP A 291 -8.76 -1.49 -12.14
N LEU A 292 -8.14 -0.36 -12.47
CA LEU A 292 -7.63 -0.04 -13.78
C LEU A 292 -6.16 -0.44 -13.84
N ASN A 293 -5.89 -1.65 -14.34
CA ASN A 293 -4.54 -2.16 -14.55
C ASN A 293 -3.95 -1.51 -15.80
N GLN A 294 -3.46 -0.30 -15.61
CA GLN A 294 -2.99 0.56 -16.68
C GLN A 294 -1.63 0.12 -17.24
N GLY A 295 -1.51 0.20 -18.56
CA GLY A 295 -0.24 0.10 -19.29
C GLY A 295 0.64 1.33 -19.11
N VAL A 296 1.71 1.43 -19.91
CA VAL A 296 2.60 2.58 -19.89
C VAL A 296 1.98 3.73 -20.68
N VAL A 297 1.73 4.84 -20.01
CA VAL A 297 1.18 6.05 -20.64
C VAL A 297 2.27 6.80 -21.43
N TYR A 298 1.92 7.27 -22.62
CA TYR A 298 2.72 8.19 -23.44
C TYR A 298 1.95 9.48 -23.80
N GLY A 299 2.71 10.50 -24.21
CA GLY A 299 2.15 11.80 -24.61
C GLY A 299 2.17 12.84 -23.49
N VAL A 300 1.74 14.05 -23.78
CA VAL A 300 1.70 15.17 -22.80
C VAL A 300 0.49 16.08 -23.00
N LYS A 301 -0.13 15.99 -24.17
CA LYS A 301 -1.19 16.86 -24.65
C LYS A 301 -2.54 16.15 -24.50
N THR A 302 -3.48 16.89 -23.93
CA THR A 302 -4.92 16.61 -23.94
C THR A 302 -5.62 17.92 -24.25
N ASP A 303 -6.83 17.86 -24.82
CA ASP A 303 -7.60 19.03 -25.21
C ASP A 303 -7.59 20.12 -24.14
N GLU A 304 -7.75 19.74 -22.87
CA GLU A 304 -7.86 20.65 -21.74
C GLU A 304 -6.51 21.26 -21.36
N THR A 305 -5.46 20.43 -21.27
CA THR A 305 -4.11 20.88 -20.88
C THR A 305 -3.45 21.78 -21.92
N GLU A 306 -3.91 21.73 -23.18
CA GLU A 306 -3.43 22.57 -24.27
C GLU A 306 -4.12 23.94 -24.34
N MET A 307 -5.20 24.16 -23.58
CA MET A 307 -5.95 25.42 -23.61
C MET A 307 -5.11 26.62 -23.13
N HIS A 308 -4.12 26.39 -22.26
CA HIS A 308 -3.23 27.45 -21.76
C HIS A 308 -1.94 26.87 -21.19
N GLU A 309 -0.84 27.63 -21.22
CA GLU A 309 0.47 27.17 -20.75
C GLU A 309 0.52 26.80 -19.26
N GLU A 310 -0.20 27.52 -18.40
CA GLU A 310 -0.31 27.18 -16.97
C GLU A 310 -1.07 25.85 -16.73
N LEU A 311 -1.90 25.40 -17.68
CA LEU A 311 -2.59 24.11 -17.62
C LEU A 311 -1.74 22.95 -18.17
N ARG A 312 -0.56 23.25 -18.73
CA ARG A 312 0.32 22.26 -19.34
C ARG A 312 0.67 21.17 -18.35
N ASN A 313 0.63 19.93 -18.84
CA ASN A 313 1.01 18.77 -18.03
C ASN A 313 2.53 18.62 -17.92
N ARG A 314 2.97 17.83 -16.95
CA ARG A 314 4.38 17.44 -16.80
C ARG A 314 4.76 16.38 -17.84
N LEU A 315 6.03 16.34 -18.23
CA LEU A 315 6.60 15.29 -19.07
C LEU A 315 7.96 14.86 -18.52
N ASP A 316 7.96 13.70 -17.88
CA ASP A 316 9.14 13.13 -17.20
C ASP A 316 10.01 12.37 -18.22
N TYR A 317 11.30 12.70 -18.30
CA TYR A 317 12.29 12.05 -19.20
C TYR A 317 13.48 11.45 -18.45
N ASP A 318 13.58 11.70 -17.15
CA ASP A 318 14.64 11.16 -16.30
C ASP A 318 14.52 9.64 -16.16
N ALA A 319 15.57 8.99 -15.64
CA ALA A 319 15.58 7.52 -15.48
C ALA A 319 14.80 7.01 -14.27
N VAL A 320 14.26 7.89 -13.42
CA VAL A 320 13.49 7.52 -12.23
C VAL A 320 12.00 7.53 -12.54
N PHE A 321 11.46 8.62 -13.06
CA PHE A 321 10.04 8.81 -13.33
C PHE A 321 9.69 8.75 -14.82
N GLY A 322 10.65 9.00 -15.73
CA GLY A 322 10.40 8.86 -17.16
C GLY A 322 10.08 7.43 -17.59
N THR A 323 9.20 7.30 -18.59
CA THR A 323 8.76 6.01 -19.16
C THR A 323 9.26 5.85 -20.60
N ALA A 324 9.30 4.61 -21.11
CA ALA A 324 10.07 4.24 -22.31
C ALA A 324 9.87 5.16 -23.53
N LEU A 325 8.65 5.30 -24.04
CA LEU A 325 8.39 6.09 -25.25
C LEU A 325 8.66 7.59 -25.05
N ASN A 326 8.17 8.17 -23.96
CA ASN A 326 8.41 9.57 -23.62
C ASN A 326 9.92 9.87 -23.50
N ARG A 327 10.68 8.98 -22.84
CA ARG A 327 12.14 9.06 -22.73
C ARG A 327 12.81 8.99 -24.09
N PHE A 328 12.40 8.08 -24.97
CA PHE A 328 12.96 7.95 -26.31
C PHE A 328 12.72 9.19 -27.17
N CYS A 329 11.53 9.79 -27.12
CA CYS A 329 11.25 11.04 -27.83
C CYS A 329 12.15 12.18 -27.36
N VAL A 330 12.36 12.33 -26.04
CA VAL A 330 13.27 13.37 -25.52
C VAL A 330 14.73 13.08 -25.85
N GLN A 331 15.17 11.82 -25.75
CA GLN A 331 16.52 11.39 -26.13
C GLN A 331 16.81 11.71 -27.61
N ALA A 332 15.88 11.37 -28.50
CA ALA A 332 15.98 11.69 -29.92
C ALA A 332 16.10 13.20 -30.15
N ALA A 333 15.28 14.01 -29.48
CA ALA A 333 15.27 15.47 -29.63
C ALA A 333 16.59 16.15 -29.21
N VAL A 334 17.33 15.59 -28.24
CA VAL A 334 18.63 16.11 -27.78
C VAL A 334 19.82 15.39 -28.42
N GLY A 335 19.60 14.48 -29.36
CA GLY A 335 20.66 13.70 -30.01
C GLY A 335 21.33 12.67 -29.09
N HIS A 336 20.70 12.28 -27.99
CA HIS A 336 21.17 11.18 -27.15
C HIS A 336 20.73 9.83 -27.77
N PRO A 337 21.60 8.81 -27.83
CA PRO A 337 21.20 7.49 -28.31
C PRO A 337 20.04 6.91 -27.48
N LEU A 338 19.08 6.26 -28.14
CA LEU A 338 17.94 5.65 -27.46
C LEU A 338 18.42 4.58 -26.47
N THR A 339 18.05 4.70 -25.20
CA THR A 339 18.55 3.84 -24.11
C THR A 339 17.78 2.52 -24.05
N VAL A 340 18.17 1.53 -24.86
CA VAL A 340 17.57 0.19 -24.85
C VAL A 340 18.19 -0.63 -23.71
N TYR A 341 17.39 -1.06 -22.74
CA TYR A 341 17.90 -1.82 -21.59
C TYR A 341 18.01 -3.31 -21.93
N GLY A 342 19.21 -3.87 -21.82
CA GLY A 342 19.45 -5.28 -22.14
C GLY A 342 19.13 -5.59 -23.61
N LYS A 343 18.48 -6.73 -23.86
CA LYS A 343 18.11 -7.16 -25.23
C LYS A 343 17.03 -6.32 -25.91
N GLY A 344 16.21 -5.57 -25.15
CA GLY A 344 15.14 -4.73 -25.70
C GLY A 344 13.84 -5.45 -26.10
N GLY A 345 13.71 -6.76 -25.84
CA GLY A 345 12.50 -7.54 -26.12
C GLY A 345 11.41 -7.45 -25.04
N GLN A 346 11.62 -6.64 -23.99
CA GLN A 346 10.60 -6.39 -22.96
C GLN A 346 9.35 -5.80 -23.61
N THR A 347 8.23 -6.54 -23.57
CA THR A 347 6.96 -6.16 -24.21
C THR A 347 5.93 -5.75 -23.16
N ARG A 348 5.27 -4.60 -23.34
CA ARG A 348 4.25 -4.08 -22.42
C ARG A 348 3.09 -3.49 -23.20
N GLY A 349 1.93 -3.36 -22.53
CA GLY A 349 0.82 -2.55 -23.04
C GLY A 349 1.11 -1.05 -22.88
N TYR A 350 0.73 -0.25 -23.87
CA TYR A 350 0.86 1.21 -23.91
C TYR A 350 -0.48 1.86 -24.26
N LEU A 351 -0.65 3.12 -23.87
CA LEU A 351 -1.78 3.96 -24.27
C LEU A 351 -1.44 5.45 -24.24
N ASP A 352 -2.20 6.24 -24.98
CA ASP A 352 -2.14 7.69 -24.93
C ASP A 352 -2.69 8.23 -23.60
N ILE A 353 -2.16 9.36 -23.14
CA ILE A 353 -2.75 10.11 -22.02
C ILE A 353 -4.19 10.56 -22.30
N ARG A 354 -4.56 10.78 -23.56
CA ARG A 354 -5.94 11.04 -23.99
C ARG A 354 -6.86 9.84 -23.72
N ASP A 355 -6.37 8.63 -23.97
CA ASP A 355 -7.11 7.41 -23.64
C ASP A 355 -7.16 7.17 -22.13
N THR A 356 -6.15 7.64 -21.38
CA THR A 356 -6.18 7.59 -19.91
C THR A 356 -7.38 8.32 -19.34
N VAL A 357 -7.62 9.56 -19.77
CA VAL A 357 -8.74 10.36 -19.25
C VAL A 357 -10.10 9.80 -19.69
N GLN A 358 -10.19 9.29 -20.92
CA GLN A 358 -11.40 8.65 -21.45
C GLN A 358 -11.75 7.36 -20.68
N CYS A 359 -10.78 6.48 -20.45
CA CYS A 359 -11.01 5.24 -19.72
C CYS A 359 -11.49 5.47 -18.28
N VAL A 360 -10.95 6.49 -17.61
CA VAL A 360 -11.39 6.85 -16.25
C VAL A 360 -12.81 7.38 -16.27
N GLU A 361 -13.15 8.25 -17.23
CA GLU A 361 -14.51 8.76 -17.40
C GLU A 361 -15.50 7.62 -17.66
N LEU A 362 -15.16 6.67 -18.55
CA LEU A 362 -15.97 5.48 -18.82
C LEU A 362 -16.19 4.63 -17.57
N ALA A 363 -15.15 4.46 -16.73
CA ALA A 363 -15.26 3.71 -15.49
C ALA A 363 -16.20 4.38 -14.47
N ILE A 364 -16.20 5.71 -14.38
CA ILE A 364 -17.09 6.51 -13.51
C ILE A 364 -18.53 6.52 -14.04
N ALA A 365 -18.68 6.70 -15.36
CA ALA A 365 -19.98 6.73 -16.02
C ALA A 365 -20.71 5.39 -15.90
N ASN A 366 -19.95 4.29 -15.92
CA ASN A 366 -20.45 2.92 -15.82
C ASN A 366 -19.92 2.28 -14.53
N PRO A 367 -20.42 2.63 -13.33
CA PRO A 367 -19.81 2.21 -12.07
C PRO A 367 -19.94 0.70 -11.81
N ALA A 368 -19.07 0.17 -10.95
CA ALA A 368 -19.20 -1.20 -10.45
C ALA A 368 -20.46 -1.34 -9.57
N LYS A 369 -21.01 -2.55 -9.48
CA LYS A 369 -22.11 -2.88 -8.56
C LYS A 369 -21.60 -2.97 -7.11
N ALA A 370 -22.51 -2.86 -6.14
CA ALA A 370 -22.18 -3.09 -4.74
C ALA A 370 -21.58 -4.49 -4.54
N GLY A 371 -20.43 -4.55 -3.86
CA GLY A 371 -19.65 -5.76 -3.61
C GLY A 371 -18.87 -6.30 -4.83
N GLU A 372 -18.93 -5.64 -5.98
CA GLU A 372 -18.21 -6.02 -7.19
C GLU A 372 -16.81 -5.40 -7.21
N PHE A 373 -15.82 -6.24 -7.55
CA PHE A 373 -14.46 -5.80 -7.87
C PHE A 373 -14.20 -6.03 -9.37
N ARG A 374 -14.39 -5.00 -10.18
CA ARG A 374 -14.08 -5.07 -11.61
C ARG A 374 -12.60 -4.85 -11.83
N VAL A 375 -12.01 -5.55 -12.80
CA VAL A 375 -10.61 -5.35 -13.21
C VAL A 375 -10.57 -5.20 -14.73
N PHE A 376 -9.99 -4.09 -15.19
CA PHE A 376 -9.81 -3.78 -16.61
C PHE A 376 -8.32 -3.65 -16.91
N ASN A 377 -7.86 -4.30 -17.98
CA ASN A 377 -6.51 -4.07 -18.49
C ASN A 377 -6.54 -2.83 -19.38
N GLN A 378 -6.09 -1.71 -18.83
CA GLN A 378 -6.20 -0.40 -19.46
C GLN A 378 -4.97 -0.08 -20.30
N PHE A 379 -4.95 -0.59 -21.52
CA PHE A 379 -4.00 -0.21 -22.57
C PHE A 379 -4.65 -0.41 -23.96
N THR A 380 -4.05 0.13 -25.01
CA THR A 380 -4.59 0.06 -26.38
C THR A 380 -3.75 -0.80 -27.32
N GLU A 381 -2.43 -0.80 -27.16
CA GLU A 381 -1.49 -1.54 -28.00
C GLU A 381 -0.36 -2.16 -27.19
N GLN A 382 0.30 -3.19 -27.73
CA GLN A 382 1.49 -3.80 -27.12
C GLN A 382 2.72 -3.49 -27.96
N PHE A 383 3.79 -3.05 -27.31
CA PHE A 383 5.07 -2.79 -27.96
C PHE A 383 6.23 -3.32 -27.12
N SER A 384 7.22 -3.88 -27.80
CA SER A 384 8.55 -4.12 -27.27
C SER A 384 9.38 -2.83 -27.26
N VAL A 385 10.42 -2.79 -26.42
CA VAL A 385 11.35 -1.65 -26.41
C VAL A 385 12.05 -1.47 -27.77
N ASN A 386 12.37 -2.58 -28.46
CA ASN A 386 12.96 -2.55 -29.80
C ASN A 386 12.02 -1.96 -30.87
N GLU A 387 10.73 -2.26 -30.80
CA GLU A 387 9.72 -1.67 -31.69
C GLU A 387 9.59 -0.16 -31.44
N LEU A 388 9.48 0.26 -30.19
CA LEU A 388 9.46 1.69 -29.84
C LEU A 388 10.72 2.42 -30.33
N ALA A 389 11.90 1.82 -30.15
CA ALA A 389 13.15 2.41 -30.62
C ALA A 389 13.16 2.56 -32.15
N SER A 390 12.57 1.60 -32.87
CA SER A 390 12.45 1.64 -34.34
C SER A 390 11.47 2.70 -34.81
N LEU A 391 10.31 2.81 -34.15
CA LEU A 391 9.29 3.83 -34.43
C LEU A 391 9.82 5.24 -34.20
N VAL A 392 10.50 5.49 -33.07
CA VAL A 392 11.10 6.80 -32.77
C VAL A 392 12.23 7.14 -33.73
N THR A 393 13.08 6.18 -34.11
CA THR A 393 14.10 6.43 -35.16
C THR A 393 13.46 6.83 -36.48
N LYS A 394 12.40 6.11 -36.93
CA LYS A 394 11.71 6.42 -38.19
C LYS A 394 11.06 7.81 -38.16
N ALA A 395 10.41 8.18 -37.06
CA ALA A 395 9.80 9.49 -36.89
C ALA A 395 10.86 10.61 -36.79
N GLY A 396 11.95 10.38 -36.05
CA GLY A 396 13.05 11.34 -35.92
C GLY A 396 13.74 11.67 -37.25
N LEU A 397 13.92 10.68 -38.14
CA LEU A 397 14.48 10.89 -39.48
C LEU A 397 13.69 11.92 -40.31
N LYS A 398 12.36 11.94 -40.18
CA LYS A 398 11.50 12.91 -40.88
C LYS A 398 11.71 14.34 -40.40
N LEU A 399 12.14 14.51 -39.14
CA LEU A 399 12.46 15.79 -38.52
C LEU A 399 13.94 16.17 -38.66
N GLY A 400 14.73 15.39 -39.42
CA GLY A 400 16.16 15.61 -39.58
C GLY A 400 16.98 15.28 -38.34
N LEU A 401 16.45 14.47 -37.41
CA LEU A 401 17.17 13.98 -36.24
C LEU A 401 17.91 12.68 -36.57
N ASP A 402 19.23 12.65 -36.35
CA ASP A 402 20.04 11.43 -36.48
C ASP A 402 19.91 10.56 -35.22
N VAL A 403 18.79 9.84 -35.12
CA VAL A 403 18.45 9.04 -33.94
C VAL A 403 19.23 7.72 -33.94
N THR A 404 20.24 7.65 -33.08
CA THR A 404 21.01 6.42 -32.82
C THR A 404 20.43 5.62 -31.66
N LYS A 405 20.89 4.37 -31.48
CA LYS A 405 20.46 3.47 -30.39
C LYS A 405 21.68 3.02 -29.60
N MET A 406 21.53 2.81 -28.29
CA MET A 406 22.55 2.18 -27.46
C MET A 406 21.96 1.09 -26.58
N THR A 407 22.72 0.00 -26.40
CA THR A 407 22.40 -1.03 -25.41
C THR A 407 22.97 -0.63 -24.07
N VAL A 408 22.10 -0.45 -23.08
CA VAL A 408 22.46 -0.14 -21.69
C VAL A 408 22.38 -1.44 -20.87
N PRO A 409 23.40 -1.78 -20.06
CA PRO A 409 23.31 -2.88 -19.11
C PRO A 409 22.06 -2.72 -18.25
N ASN A 410 21.18 -3.72 -18.27
CA ASN A 410 19.85 -3.58 -17.68
C ASN A 410 19.96 -3.34 -16.16
N PRO A 411 19.48 -2.19 -15.64
CA PRO A 411 19.50 -1.91 -14.21
C PRO A 411 18.49 -2.77 -13.44
N ARG A 412 17.48 -3.32 -14.14
CA ARG A 412 16.36 -4.07 -13.59
C ARG A 412 16.64 -5.57 -13.59
N VAL A 413 15.76 -6.30 -12.90
CA VAL A 413 15.69 -7.76 -13.00
C VAL A 413 14.33 -8.09 -13.60
N GLU A 414 14.33 -8.41 -14.89
CA GLU A 414 13.13 -8.76 -15.66
C GLU A 414 13.51 -9.66 -16.84
N ALA A 415 12.53 -10.35 -17.42
CA ALA A 415 12.73 -11.08 -18.66
C ALA A 415 12.94 -10.09 -19.81
N GLU A 416 14.04 -10.23 -20.55
CA GLU A 416 14.37 -9.36 -21.69
C GLU A 416 13.85 -9.90 -23.03
N GLU A 417 13.35 -11.15 -23.01
CA GLU A 417 12.61 -11.84 -24.06
C GLU A 417 11.56 -12.71 -23.35
N HIS A 418 10.29 -12.60 -23.72
CA HIS A 418 9.22 -13.35 -23.09
C HIS A 418 7.97 -13.39 -23.97
N TYR A 419 7.10 -14.37 -23.71
CA TYR A 419 5.73 -14.35 -24.20
C TYR A 419 4.97 -13.13 -23.63
N TYR A 420 4.12 -12.51 -24.43
CA TYR A 420 3.23 -11.45 -23.96
C TYR A 420 1.99 -11.37 -24.84
N ASN A 421 0.84 -11.70 -24.26
CA ASN A 421 -0.47 -11.54 -24.88
C ASN A 421 -1.49 -11.21 -23.78
N ALA A 422 -1.71 -9.92 -23.54
CA ALA A 422 -2.69 -9.46 -22.56
C ALA A 422 -4.01 -9.10 -23.24
N LYS A 423 -5.14 -9.56 -22.69
CA LYS A 423 -6.48 -9.17 -23.14
C LYS A 423 -6.84 -7.78 -22.62
N HIS A 424 -7.61 -7.01 -23.39
CA HIS A 424 -7.99 -5.63 -23.07
C HIS A 424 -9.32 -5.22 -23.75
N THR A 425 -10.39 -6.01 -23.60
CA THR A 425 -11.64 -5.79 -24.34
C THR A 425 -12.69 -5.03 -23.54
N LYS A 426 -12.72 -5.16 -22.21
CA LYS A 426 -13.80 -4.58 -21.37
C LYS A 426 -13.99 -3.07 -21.53
N LEU A 427 -12.92 -2.30 -21.73
CA LEU A 427 -13.04 -0.85 -21.96
C LEU A 427 -13.55 -0.53 -23.38
N ILE A 428 -13.18 -1.32 -24.39
CA ILE A 428 -13.69 -1.21 -25.75
C ILE A 428 -15.20 -1.51 -25.76
N GLU A 429 -15.61 -2.56 -25.04
CA GLU A 429 -17.02 -2.93 -24.87
C GLU A 429 -17.84 -1.83 -24.15
N LEU A 430 -17.19 -1.00 -23.33
CA LEU A 430 -17.80 0.18 -22.69
C LEU A 430 -17.79 1.44 -23.58
N GLY A 431 -17.25 1.37 -24.80
CA GLY A 431 -17.24 2.49 -25.75
C GLY A 431 -15.94 3.29 -25.78
N LEU A 432 -14.80 2.69 -25.40
CA LEU A 432 -13.48 3.32 -25.63
C LEU A 432 -13.24 3.49 -27.14
N GLU A 433 -12.90 4.72 -27.54
CA GLU A 433 -12.45 5.07 -28.89
C GLU A 433 -10.93 5.35 -28.83
N PRO A 434 -10.08 4.35 -29.08
CA PRO A 434 -8.66 4.44 -28.76
C PRO A 434 -7.87 5.35 -29.71
N HIS A 435 -6.92 6.09 -29.15
CA HIS A 435 -5.92 6.84 -29.89
C HIS A 435 -4.65 5.99 -30.10
N TYR A 436 -4.70 5.11 -31.10
CA TYR A 436 -3.55 4.30 -31.48
C TYR A 436 -2.32 5.15 -31.81
N LEU A 437 -1.14 4.61 -31.50
CA LEU A 437 0.14 5.23 -31.77
C LEU A 437 0.28 5.47 -33.28
N SER A 438 0.31 6.73 -33.67
CA SER A 438 0.38 7.15 -35.07
C SER A 438 1.64 7.95 -35.36
N GLU A 439 2.00 8.05 -36.64
CA GLU A 439 3.12 8.90 -37.06
C GLU A 439 2.86 10.37 -36.68
N SER A 440 1.62 10.85 -36.78
CA SER A 440 1.23 12.21 -36.36
C SER A 440 1.47 12.45 -34.86
N LEU A 441 1.21 11.45 -34.01
CA LEU A 441 1.45 11.55 -32.58
C LEU A 441 2.95 11.64 -32.28
N LEU A 442 3.74 10.76 -32.89
CA LEU A 442 5.20 10.76 -32.72
C LEU A 442 5.81 12.08 -33.21
N ASP A 443 5.37 12.58 -34.36
CA ASP A 443 5.82 13.87 -34.90
C ASP A 443 5.46 15.01 -33.93
N SER A 444 4.24 15.02 -33.40
CA SER A 444 3.80 16.02 -32.41
C SER A 444 4.64 15.96 -31.12
N LEU A 445 4.87 14.77 -30.58
CA LEU A 445 5.63 14.59 -29.34
C LEU A 445 7.13 14.88 -29.51
N LEU A 446 7.73 14.52 -30.65
CA LEU A 446 9.12 14.84 -30.98
C LEU A 446 9.31 16.33 -31.18
N ASN A 447 8.45 17.00 -31.96
CA ASN A 447 8.53 18.46 -32.12
C ASN A 447 8.38 19.18 -30.78
N PHE A 448 7.48 18.70 -29.92
CA PHE A 448 7.33 19.23 -28.58
C PHE A 448 8.58 19.01 -27.72
N ALA A 449 9.25 17.87 -27.83
CA ALA A 449 10.52 17.63 -27.15
C ALA A 449 11.65 18.53 -27.70
N VAL A 450 11.72 18.74 -29.02
CA VAL A 450 12.66 19.67 -29.66
C VAL A 450 12.43 21.10 -29.20
N GLN A 451 11.18 21.52 -29.05
CA GLN A 451 10.81 22.86 -28.56
C GLN A 451 11.37 23.14 -27.15
N PHE A 452 11.41 22.13 -26.28
CA PHE A 452 11.89 22.28 -24.89
C PHE A 452 13.27 21.65 -24.65
N LYS A 453 14.02 21.33 -25.72
CA LYS A 453 15.29 20.59 -25.63
C LYS A 453 16.33 21.29 -24.74
N ASP A 454 16.30 22.62 -24.67
CA ASP A 454 17.27 23.42 -23.89
C ASP A 454 17.08 23.25 -22.37
N ARG A 455 15.92 22.70 -21.94
CA ARG A 455 15.63 22.39 -20.53
C ARG A 455 16.03 20.97 -20.13
N VAL A 456 16.53 20.17 -21.06
CA VAL A 456 16.89 18.77 -20.78
C VAL A 456 18.21 18.70 -20.02
N ASP A 457 18.15 18.19 -18.79
CA ASP A 457 19.32 17.75 -18.05
C ASP A 457 19.73 16.35 -18.52
N THR A 458 20.70 16.31 -19.44
CA THR A 458 21.22 15.06 -20.00
C THR A 458 21.86 14.14 -18.95
N LYS A 459 22.27 14.66 -17.78
CA LYS A 459 22.81 13.87 -16.67
C LYS A 459 21.77 12.90 -16.08
N GLN A 460 20.47 13.20 -16.25
CA GLN A 460 19.37 12.41 -15.70
C GLN A 460 18.85 11.32 -16.66
N ILE A 461 19.37 11.26 -17.90
CA ILE A 461 18.90 10.32 -18.92
C ILE A 461 19.29 8.87 -18.57
N MET A 462 20.52 8.64 -18.14
CA MET A 462 21.06 7.30 -17.90
C MET A 462 20.59 6.74 -16.56
N PRO A 463 20.22 5.44 -16.48
CA PRO A 463 19.80 4.85 -15.23
C PRO A 463 20.95 4.68 -14.24
N SER A 464 20.73 5.08 -12.99
CA SER A 464 21.70 4.97 -11.89
C SER A 464 21.22 4.08 -10.74
N VAL A 465 19.99 3.55 -10.82
CA VAL A 465 19.38 2.70 -9.79
C VAL A 465 19.42 1.25 -10.23
N SER A 466 20.15 0.38 -9.51
CA SER A 466 20.23 -1.05 -9.81
C SER A 466 19.40 -1.88 -8.84
N TRP A 467 18.61 -2.82 -9.35
CA TRP A 467 17.69 -3.64 -8.57
C TRP A 467 18.47 -4.62 -7.68
N LYS A 468 19.61 -5.11 -8.15
CA LYS A 468 20.47 -6.04 -7.40
C LYS A 468 21.36 -5.32 -6.38
N LYS A 469 21.69 -4.05 -6.62
CA LYS A 469 22.58 -3.24 -5.75
C LYS A 469 21.80 -2.26 -4.87
N ILE A 470 20.52 -2.54 -4.60
CA ILE A 470 19.74 -1.80 -3.60
C ILE A 470 20.42 -1.97 -2.24
N GLY A 471 20.53 -0.88 -1.48
CA GLY A 471 21.20 -0.86 -0.18
C GLY A 471 20.28 -0.40 0.95
N VAL A 472 20.73 -0.58 2.18
CA VAL A 472 20.00 -0.13 3.39
C VAL A 472 20.28 1.32 3.77
N LYS A 473 21.45 1.84 3.36
CA LYS A 473 21.79 3.26 3.54
C LYS A 473 20.89 4.07 2.63
N THR A 474 20.17 5.04 3.19
CA THR A 474 19.43 6.01 2.39
C THR A 474 20.41 6.62 1.40
N LYS A 475 20.19 6.38 0.11
CA LYS A 475 20.98 7.02 -0.93
C LYS A 475 20.53 8.45 -0.93
N VAL A 476 21.39 9.28 -0.42
CA VAL A 476 21.18 10.70 -0.49
C VAL A 476 22.13 11.25 -1.52
N PHE A 477 21.58 12.01 -2.45
CA PHE A 477 22.32 13.09 -3.09
C PHE A 477 22.40 14.21 -2.04
N ASN A 478 23.20 13.98 -0.98
CA ASN A 478 23.13 14.78 0.24
C ASN A 478 23.58 16.22 0.01
N GLN A 479 22.69 17.14 0.39
CA GLN A 479 22.96 18.54 0.70
C GLN A 479 23.44 18.62 2.16
N PHE A 480 24.72 18.33 2.42
CA PHE A 480 25.33 18.64 3.72
C PHE A 480 26.47 19.62 3.53
N THR A 481 26.42 20.71 4.28
CA THR A 481 27.40 21.81 4.25
C THR A 481 28.29 21.82 5.49
N GLU A 482 27.85 21.24 6.62
CA GLU A 482 28.60 21.17 7.88
C GLU A 482 28.35 19.86 8.65
N GLN A 483 29.27 19.52 9.57
CA GLN A 483 29.16 18.40 10.51
C GLN A 483 29.51 18.86 11.91
N PHE A 484 28.67 18.45 12.88
CA PHE A 484 28.89 18.63 14.30
C PHE A 484 28.55 17.34 15.03
N SER A 485 29.34 16.98 16.04
CA SER A 485 28.94 15.99 17.04
C SER A 485 27.81 16.55 17.91
N VAL A 486 27.02 15.65 18.51
CA VAL A 486 25.96 16.04 19.48
C VAL A 486 26.55 16.85 20.65
N ASN A 487 27.80 16.56 21.03
CA ASN A 487 28.51 17.30 22.07
C ASN A 487 28.90 18.72 21.65
N GLU A 488 29.32 18.91 20.40
CA GLU A 488 29.64 20.24 19.85
C GLU A 488 28.38 21.10 19.73
N LEU A 489 27.28 20.54 19.22
CA LEU A 489 25.98 21.23 19.17
C LEU A 489 25.48 21.62 20.56
N ALA A 490 25.55 20.71 21.53
CA ALA A 490 25.17 21.01 22.91
C ALA A 490 26.01 22.15 23.50
N SER A 491 27.30 22.22 23.18
CA SER A 491 28.20 23.27 23.65
C SER A 491 27.90 24.62 22.99
N LEU A 492 27.59 24.64 21.69
CA LEU A 492 27.18 25.86 20.96
C LEU A 492 25.86 26.43 21.51
N VAL A 493 24.86 25.59 21.74
CA VAL A 493 23.57 26.01 22.33
C VAL A 493 23.76 26.48 23.78
N THR A 494 24.63 25.83 24.55
CA THR A 494 24.96 26.27 25.93
C THR A 494 25.56 27.67 25.93
N LYS A 495 26.53 27.93 25.06
CA LYS A 495 27.17 29.25 24.93
C LYS A 495 26.15 30.34 24.54
N ALA A 496 25.28 30.05 23.57
CA ALA A 496 24.25 30.98 23.13
C ALA A 496 23.18 31.24 24.22
N GLY A 497 22.77 30.20 24.97
CA GLY A 497 21.83 30.37 26.08
C GLY A 497 22.40 31.18 27.24
N LEU A 498 23.68 30.96 27.62
CA LEU A 498 24.36 31.76 28.64
C LEU A 498 24.46 33.24 28.24
N LYS A 499 24.70 33.53 26.95
CA LYS A 499 24.73 34.89 26.40
C LYS A 499 23.37 35.61 26.51
N LEU A 500 22.28 34.86 26.45
CA LEU A 500 20.91 35.36 26.65
C LEU A 500 20.51 35.45 28.15
N GLY A 501 21.44 35.18 29.08
CA GLY A 501 21.18 35.21 30.52
C GLY A 501 20.38 34.02 31.05
N LEU A 502 20.31 32.92 30.29
CA LEU A 502 19.65 31.68 30.73
C LEU A 502 20.60 30.84 31.58
N ASP A 503 20.07 30.18 32.61
CA ASP A 503 20.78 29.13 33.34
C ASP A 503 20.71 27.82 32.55
N VAL A 504 21.82 27.45 31.89
CA VAL A 504 21.89 26.28 31.00
C VAL A 504 22.73 25.18 31.63
N THR A 505 22.11 24.02 31.88
CA THR A 505 22.79 22.82 32.38
C THR A 505 22.81 21.74 31.30
N LYS A 506 23.99 21.20 30.99
CA LYS A 506 24.14 20.03 30.10
C LYS A 506 23.84 18.75 30.88
N MET A 507 22.85 17.98 30.43
CA MET A 507 22.52 16.66 31.01
C MET A 507 22.96 15.54 30.06
N THR A 508 23.60 14.50 30.59
CA THR A 508 23.86 13.26 29.85
C THR A 508 22.69 12.30 30.05
N VAL A 509 22.05 11.90 28.96
CA VAL A 509 20.97 10.89 28.97
C VAL A 509 21.47 9.58 28.38
N PRO A 510 21.09 8.41 28.93
CA PRO A 510 21.45 7.12 28.35
C PRO A 510 20.99 7.03 26.90
N ASN A 511 21.85 6.57 25.99
CA ASN A 511 21.50 6.45 24.57
C ASN A 511 20.35 5.44 24.41
N PRO A 512 19.15 5.87 23.98
CA PRO A 512 18.02 4.96 23.81
C PRO A 512 18.15 4.11 22.54
N ARG A 513 19.12 4.42 21.66
CA ARG A 513 19.35 3.76 20.37
C ARG A 513 20.37 2.62 20.49
N VAL A 514 20.28 1.64 19.59
CA VAL A 514 21.27 0.57 19.43
C VAL A 514 22.35 1.04 18.45
N GLU A 515 23.12 2.05 18.83
CA GLU A 515 24.23 2.62 18.06
C GLU A 515 25.49 2.66 18.95
N ALA A 516 26.69 2.54 18.36
CA ALA A 516 27.94 2.64 19.14
C ALA A 516 28.06 4.04 19.78
N GLU A 517 28.49 4.10 21.05
CA GLU A 517 28.62 5.37 21.80
C GLU A 517 29.63 6.33 21.17
N GLU A 518 30.62 5.80 20.43
CA GLU A 518 31.51 6.55 19.55
C GLU A 518 31.29 6.15 18.08
N HIS A 519 30.40 6.87 17.40
CA HIS A 519 30.26 6.77 15.95
C HIS A 519 31.08 7.87 15.26
N TYR A 520 32.19 7.49 14.63
CA TYR A 520 32.97 8.39 13.77
C TYR A 520 32.24 8.59 12.43
N TYR A 521 31.41 9.63 12.33
CA TYR A 521 30.70 10.01 11.10
C TYR A 521 31.46 11.16 10.42
N ASN A 522 32.35 10.83 9.48
CA ASN A 522 33.21 11.80 8.80
C ASN A 522 32.91 11.81 7.29
N ALA A 523 31.75 12.36 6.89
CA ALA A 523 31.34 12.38 5.49
C ALA A 523 32.00 13.56 4.74
N LYS A 524 32.63 13.30 3.58
CA LYS A 524 33.25 14.37 2.78
C LYS A 524 32.16 15.28 2.18
N HIS A 525 32.23 16.59 2.41
CA HIS A 525 31.23 17.61 2.03
C HIS A 525 31.71 18.61 0.96
N THR A 526 32.89 18.41 0.36
CA THR A 526 33.55 19.42 -0.50
C THR A 526 32.91 19.61 -1.88
N LYS A 527 32.20 18.59 -2.39
CA LYS A 527 31.67 18.57 -3.77
C LYS A 527 30.62 19.66 -4.08
N LEU A 528 29.92 20.18 -3.08
CA LEU A 528 28.93 21.25 -3.27
C LEU A 528 29.61 22.62 -3.38
N MET A 529 30.69 22.84 -2.64
CA MET A 529 31.50 24.06 -2.75
C MET A 529 32.21 24.13 -4.10
N GLU A 530 32.65 22.99 -4.63
CA GLU A 530 33.20 22.86 -6.00
C GLU A 530 32.18 23.21 -7.10
N LEU A 531 30.87 23.19 -6.79
CA LEU A 531 29.77 23.54 -7.70
C LEU A 531 29.24 24.97 -7.49
N GLY A 532 29.90 25.79 -6.67
CA GLY A 532 29.55 27.19 -6.44
C GLY A 532 28.49 27.44 -5.37
N LEU A 533 28.14 26.44 -4.54
CA LEU A 533 27.29 26.66 -3.37
C LEU A 533 28.03 27.52 -2.34
N GLU A 534 27.44 28.67 -1.99
CA GLU A 534 27.81 29.44 -0.80
C GLU A 534 26.89 29.03 0.37
N PRO A 535 27.35 28.11 1.25
CA PRO A 535 26.53 27.62 2.34
C PRO A 535 26.23 28.70 3.38
N HIS A 536 25.01 28.68 3.91
CA HIS A 536 24.65 29.44 5.10
C HIS A 536 25.00 28.57 6.32
N TYR A 537 26.15 28.84 6.90
CA TYR A 537 26.66 28.10 8.05
C TYR A 537 25.83 28.34 9.32
N LEU A 538 25.84 27.39 10.26
CA LEU A 538 25.28 27.55 11.59
C LEU A 538 26.01 28.70 12.31
N SER A 539 25.45 29.91 12.23
CA SER A 539 26.02 31.11 12.83
C SER A 539 25.53 31.31 14.25
N GLU A 540 26.30 32.06 15.04
CA GLU A 540 25.86 32.50 16.37
C GLU A 540 24.54 33.30 16.31
N SER A 541 24.31 34.07 15.24
CA SER A 541 23.06 34.83 15.05
C SER A 541 21.82 33.95 14.82
N LEU A 542 21.97 32.81 14.12
CA LEU A 542 20.89 31.85 13.93
C LEU A 542 20.55 31.13 15.24
N LEU A 543 21.56 30.74 16.01
CA LEU A 543 21.38 30.15 17.34
C LEU A 543 20.69 31.12 18.31
N ASP A 544 21.10 32.40 18.31
CA ASP A 544 20.46 33.45 19.10
C ASP A 544 18.99 33.63 18.70
N SER A 545 18.66 33.60 17.39
CA SER A 545 17.29 33.69 16.89
C SER A 545 16.41 32.50 17.33
N LEU A 546 16.92 31.27 17.18
CA LEU A 546 16.21 30.05 17.57
C LEU A 546 15.95 29.99 19.09
N LEU A 547 16.93 30.40 19.90
CA LEU A 547 16.77 30.45 21.35
C LEU A 547 15.79 31.53 21.78
N ASN A 548 15.82 32.72 21.17
CA ASN A 548 14.83 33.77 21.44
C ASN A 548 13.41 33.31 21.10
N PHE A 549 13.22 32.59 19.99
CA PHE A 549 11.94 31.99 19.63
C PHE A 549 11.49 30.94 20.66
N ALA A 550 12.39 30.06 21.09
CA ALA A 550 12.08 29.06 22.12
C ALA A 550 11.72 29.71 23.48
N VAL A 551 12.42 30.78 23.87
CA VAL A 551 12.13 31.55 25.09
C VAL A 551 10.77 32.24 24.99
N GLN A 552 10.44 32.81 23.83
CA GLN A 552 9.15 33.47 23.58
C GLN A 552 7.95 32.54 23.81
N PHE A 553 8.09 31.25 23.50
CA PHE A 553 7.02 30.26 23.61
C PHE A 553 7.23 29.23 24.73
N LYS A 554 8.13 29.50 25.68
CA LYS A 554 8.51 28.56 26.75
C LYS A 554 7.31 28.03 27.56
N ASP A 555 6.28 28.84 27.75
CA ASP A 555 5.10 28.48 28.54
C ASP A 555 4.19 27.46 27.83
N ARG A 556 4.44 27.16 26.55
CA ARG A 556 3.74 26.14 25.76
C ARG A 556 4.48 24.79 25.73
N VAL A 557 5.64 24.70 26.35
CA VAL A 557 6.50 23.50 26.28
C VAL A 557 6.06 22.48 27.34
N ASP A 558 5.60 21.32 26.89
CA ASP A 558 5.36 20.16 27.76
C ASP A 558 6.68 19.41 28.01
N THR A 559 7.26 19.62 29.19
CA THR A 559 8.55 19.03 29.57
C THR A 559 8.53 17.50 29.64
N LYS A 560 7.35 16.87 29.77
CA LYS A 560 7.22 15.41 29.78
C LYS A 560 7.48 14.77 28.42
N GLN A 561 7.41 15.54 27.33
CA GLN A 561 7.63 15.06 25.96
C GLN A 561 9.09 15.19 25.49
N ILE A 562 9.93 15.91 26.25
CA ILE A 562 11.32 16.19 25.87
C ILE A 562 12.23 14.96 26.07
N MET A 563 11.92 14.13 27.08
CA MET A 563 12.74 12.97 27.43
C MET A 563 12.38 11.75 26.58
N PRO A 564 13.37 10.96 26.10
CA PRO A 564 13.11 9.75 25.33
C PRO A 564 12.34 8.73 26.19
N SER A 565 11.13 8.36 25.76
CA SER A 565 10.21 7.46 26.49
C SER A 565 10.20 6.02 25.98
N VAL A 566 10.94 5.72 24.89
CA VAL A 566 10.94 4.42 24.21
C VAL A 566 12.31 3.76 24.28
N SER A 567 12.36 2.55 24.85
CA SER A 567 13.54 1.67 24.89
C SER A 567 13.34 0.48 23.94
N TRP A 568 14.19 0.40 22.91
CA TRP A 568 14.07 -0.55 21.78
C TRP A 568 14.49 -2.01 22.09
N LYS A 569 14.59 -2.40 23.37
CA LYS A 569 15.25 -3.66 23.80
C LYS A 569 14.34 -4.85 24.17
N LYS A 570 12.99 -4.79 24.11
CA LYS A 570 12.15 -5.92 24.60
C LYS A 570 10.75 -5.99 23.96
N ILE A 571 10.47 -6.98 23.09
CA ILE A 571 9.14 -7.60 22.92
C ILE A 571 9.31 -9.05 22.40
N GLY A 572 8.71 -10.03 23.09
CA GLY A 572 8.64 -11.45 22.72
C GLY A 572 7.27 -11.86 22.18
N THR A 573 7.26 -12.88 21.33
CA THR A 573 6.11 -13.44 20.59
C THR A 573 5.57 -14.72 21.24
N ARG A 574 4.27 -15.03 21.04
CA ARG A 574 3.72 -16.40 21.12
C ARG A 574 2.55 -16.60 20.15
N GLY A 575 2.50 -17.78 19.54
CA GLY A 575 1.39 -18.36 18.78
C GLY A 575 1.28 -19.87 19.10
N TYR A 576 0.23 -20.55 18.60
CA TYR A 576 -0.08 -21.96 18.91
C TYR A 576 -0.06 -22.87 17.66
N LEU A 577 0.62 -24.01 17.81
CA LEU A 577 0.64 -25.29 17.08
C LEU A 577 1.27 -26.33 18.05
N ASP A 578 1.29 -27.64 17.79
CA ASP A 578 2.17 -28.52 18.58
C ASP A 578 3.60 -28.00 18.41
N ILE A 579 4.16 -27.56 19.53
CA ILE A 579 5.41 -26.80 19.54
C ILE A 579 6.57 -27.66 19.02
N ARG A 580 6.49 -28.98 19.16
CA ARG A 580 7.56 -29.91 18.74
C ARG A 580 7.69 -29.95 17.22
N ASP A 581 6.58 -30.15 16.51
CA ASP A 581 6.56 -30.15 15.04
C ASP A 581 6.91 -28.76 14.50
N THR A 582 6.47 -27.70 15.19
CA THR A 582 6.83 -26.33 14.82
C THR A 582 8.33 -26.08 14.91
N VAL A 583 8.95 -26.51 16.01
CA VAL A 583 10.40 -26.43 16.21
C VAL A 583 11.14 -27.24 15.15
N GLN A 584 10.71 -28.48 14.89
CA GLN A 584 11.32 -29.33 13.87
C GLN A 584 11.20 -28.73 12.46
N CYS A 585 10.05 -28.14 12.11
CA CYS A 585 9.87 -27.44 10.84
C CYS A 585 10.86 -26.28 10.68
N VAL A 586 11.09 -25.51 11.75
CA VAL A 586 12.06 -24.41 11.76
C VAL A 586 13.49 -24.93 11.63
N GLU A 587 13.84 -26.00 12.36
CA GLU A 587 15.15 -26.66 12.27
C GLU A 587 15.42 -27.18 10.84
N LEU A 588 14.44 -27.83 10.22
CA LEU A 588 14.54 -28.33 8.85
C LEU A 588 14.70 -27.21 7.84
N ALA A 589 14.00 -26.09 8.02
CA ALA A 589 14.14 -24.92 7.15
C ALA A 589 15.52 -24.26 7.29
N ILE A 590 16.09 -24.23 8.50
CA ILE A 590 17.45 -23.73 8.77
C ILE A 590 18.49 -24.67 8.16
N ALA A 591 18.32 -25.98 8.31
CA ALA A 591 19.23 -27.00 7.77
C ALA A 591 19.19 -27.09 6.23
N ASN A 592 18.07 -26.69 5.62
CA ASN A 592 17.85 -26.73 4.16
C ASN A 592 17.51 -25.34 3.59
N PRO A 593 18.46 -24.39 3.64
CA PRO A 593 18.21 -23.02 3.24
C PRO A 593 17.84 -22.92 1.76
N ALA A 594 16.94 -21.98 1.44
CA ALA A 594 16.60 -21.68 0.04
C ALA A 594 17.83 -21.20 -0.73
N LYS A 595 17.92 -21.57 -2.01
CA LYS A 595 18.98 -21.06 -2.90
C LYS A 595 18.78 -19.56 -3.16
N ALA A 596 19.84 -18.87 -3.58
CA ALA A 596 19.73 -17.46 -3.94
C ALA A 596 18.67 -17.25 -5.04
N GLY A 597 17.66 -16.42 -4.75
CA GLY A 597 16.54 -16.15 -5.66
C GLY A 597 15.39 -17.17 -5.59
N GLU A 598 15.50 -18.21 -4.77
CA GLU A 598 14.43 -19.19 -4.54
C GLU A 598 13.49 -18.74 -3.43
N PHE A 599 12.17 -18.79 -3.67
CA PHE A 599 11.14 -18.60 -2.65
C PHE A 599 10.44 -19.94 -2.41
N ARG A 600 10.54 -20.45 -1.16
CA ARG A 600 9.93 -21.72 -0.77
C ARG A 600 8.73 -21.46 0.12
N VAL A 601 7.59 -22.02 -0.29
CA VAL A 601 6.38 -22.09 0.54
C VAL A 601 6.18 -23.53 0.99
N PHE A 602 6.07 -23.69 2.30
CA PHE A 602 5.75 -24.94 2.97
C PHE A 602 4.45 -24.77 3.76
N ASN A 603 3.52 -25.71 3.58
CA ASN A 603 2.29 -25.74 4.34
C ASN A 603 2.55 -26.47 5.66
N GLN A 604 2.40 -25.76 6.78
CA GLN A 604 2.71 -26.27 8.11
C GLN A 604 1.48 -26.87 8.79
N PHE A 605 1.01 -28.00 8.29
CA PHE A 605 0.05 -28.86 8.97
C PHE A 605 0.31 -30.32 8.60
N THR A 606 -0.01 -31.21 9.53
CA THR A 606 0.26 -32.65 9.43
C THR A 606 -1.01 -33.48 9.23
N GLU A 607 -2.15 -32.93 9.64
CA GLU A 607 -3.48 -33.53 9.53
C GLU A 607 -4.53 -32.48 9.17
N GLN A 608 -5.68 -32.93 8.70
CA GLN A 608 -6.82 -32.10 8.38
C GLN A 608 -8.06 -32.67 9.07
N PHE A 609 -8.83 -31.77 9.69
CA PHE A 609 -10.10 -32.10 10.32
C PHE A 609 -11.08 -30.97 10.03
N SER A 610 -12.32 -31.32 9.76
CA SER A 610 -13.44 -30.39 9.87
C SER A 610 -13.66 -30.02 11.34
N VAL A 611 -14.24 -28.84 11.58
CA VAL A 611 -14.63 -28.40 12.93
C VAL A 611 -15.60 -29.41 13.58
N ASN A 612 -16.43 -30.06 12.77
CA ASN A 612 -17.37 -31.08 13.22
C ASN A 612 -16.68 -32.39 13.67
N GLU A 613 -15.63 -32.81 12.97
CA GLU A 613 -14.81 -33.97 13.36
C GLU A 613 -14.07 -33.69 14.66
N LEU A 614 -13.43 -32.52 14.79
CA LEU A 614 -12.77 -32.11 16.04
C LEU A 614 -13.75 -32.07 17.21
N ALA A 615 -14.94 -31.48 17.03
CA ALA A 615 -15.97 -31.45 18.06
C ALA A 615 -16.39 -32.87 18.48
N SER A 616 -16.49 -33.80 17.53
CA SER A 616 -16.83 -35.19 17.80
C SER A 616 -15.73 -35.92 18.58
N LEU A 617 -14.46 -35.70 18.21
CA LEU A 617 -13.30 -36.27 18.92
C LEU A 617 -13.22 -35.77 20.36
N VAL A 618 -13.40 -34.47 20.58
CA VAL A 618 -13.41 -33.87 21.93
C VAL A 618 -14.61 -34.37 22.74
N THR A 619 -15.79 -34.52 22.12
CA THR A 619 -16.99 -35.06 22.79
C THR A 619 -16.74 -36.50 23.26
N LYS A 620 -16.19 -37.35 22.40
CA LYS A 620 -15.84 -38.74 22.74
C LYS A 620 -14.85 -38.80 23.91
N ALA A 621 -13.79 -37.99 23.88
CA ALA A 621 -12.77 -37.95 24.92
C ALA A 621 -13.33 -37.39 26.25
N GLY A 622 -14.18 -36.36 26.21
CA GLY A 622 -14.82 -35.81 27.41
C GLY A 622 -15.80 -36.79 28.07
N LEU A 623 -16.62 -37.49 27.28
CA LEU A 623 -17.53 -38.53 27.79
C LEU A 623 -16.77 -39.67 28.47
N LYS A 624 -15.62 -40.08 27.93
CA LYS A 624 -14.72 -41.09 28.53
C LYS A 624 -14.20 -40.65 29.90
N LEU A 625 -13.99 -39.35 30.11
CA LEU A 625 -13.59 -38.76 31.40
C LEU A 625 -14.79 -38.50 32.34
N GLY A 626 -16.01 -38.89 31.96
CA GLY A 626 -17.22 -38.68 32.75
C GLY A 626 -17.73 -37.24 32.75
N LEU A 627 -17.33 -36.42 31.77
CA LEU A 627 -17.83 -35.05 31.61
C LEU A 627 -19.15 -35.03 30.83
N ASP A 628 -20.04 -34.11 31.19
CA ASP A 628 -21.23 -33.80 30.40
C ASP A 628 -20.84 -32.83 29.28
N VAL A 629 -20.80 -33.33 28.04
CA VAL A 629 -20.36 -32.56 26.87
C VAL A 629 -21.50 -32.40 25.88
N THR A 630 -21.88 -31.15 25.62
CA THR A 630 -22.91 -30.78 24.64
C THR A 630 -22.31 -30.02 23.46
N LYS A 631 -22.70 -30.37 22.23
CA LYS A 631 -22.35 -29.63 21.02
C LYS A 631 -23.36 -28.51 20.76
N MET A 632 -22.87 -27.28 20.59
CA MET A 632 -23.68 -26.11 20.21
C MET A 632 -23.20 -25.57 18.87
N THR A 633 -24.15 -25.26 17.97
CA THR A 633 -23.86 -24.55 16.72
C THR A 633 -23.95 -23.04 16.96
N VAL A 634 -22.93 -22.31 16.51
CA VAL A 634 -22.89 -20.84 16.57
C VAL A 634 -22.87 -20.26 15.15
N PRO A 635 -23.48 -19.08 14.91
CA PRO A 635 -23.39 -18.41 13.61
C PRO A 635 -21.93 -18.16 13.22
N ASN A 636 -21.53 -18.47 11.98
CA ASN A 636 -20.16 -18.25 11.53
C ASN A 636 -19.86 -16.73 11.51
N PRO A 637 -18.93 -16.24 12.35
CA PRO A 637 -18.59 -14.81 12.36
C PRO A 637 -17.74 -14.39 11.16
N ARG A 638 -17.15 -15.34 10.40
CA ARG A 638 -16.25 -15.12 9.27
C ARG A 638 -17.01 -15.01 7.94
N VAL A 639 -16.32 -14.49 6.93
CA VAL A 639 -16.80 -14.42 5.54
C VAL A 639 -16.14 -15.55 4.75
N GLU A 640 -16.68 -16.75 4.89
CA GLU A 640 -16.21 -17.98 4.23
C GLU A 640 -17.39 -18.93 3.94
N ALA A 641 -17.21 -19.91 3.05
CA ALA A 641 -18.24 -20.89 2.74
C ALA A 641 -18.46 -21.88 3.90
N GLU A 642 -19.72 -22.14 4.24
CA GLU A 642 -20.10 -23.08 5.32
C GLU A 642 -19.64 -24.51 5.04
N GLU A 643 -19.64 -24.90 3.76
CA GLU A 643 -19.06 -26.15 3.27
C GLU A 643 -18.05 -25.82 2.18
N HIS A 644 -16.83 -26.36 2.31
CA HIS A 644 -15.80 -26.21 1.29
C HIS A 644 -14.90 -27.44 1.23
N TYR A 645 -14.37 -27.71 0.03
CA TYR A 645 -13.36 -28.73 -0.16
C TYR A 645 -12.01 -28.21 0.34
N TYR A 646 -11.51 -28.78 1.43
CA TYR A 646 -10.19 -28.48 1.98
C TYR A 646 -9.29 -29.70 1.82
N ASN A 647 -8.35 -29.65 0.88
CA ASN A 647 -7.34 -30.68 0.66
C ASN A 647 -6.00 -30.04 0.30
N ALA A 648 -5.44 -29.29 1.24
CA ALA A 648 -4.16 -28.64 1.03
C ALA A 648 -3.02 -29.68 1.01
N LYS A 649 -2.08 -29.54 0.06
CA LYS A 649 -0.91 -30.42 -0.05
C LYS A 649 0.15 -30.03 1.00
N HIS A 650 0.61 -30.97 1.82
CA HIS A 650 1.57 -30.73 2.92
C HIS A 650 2.83 -31.61 2.84
N THR A 651 3.11 -32.22 1.68
CA THR A 651 4.17 -33.22 1.54
C THR A 651 5.59 -32.65 1.68
N LYS A 652 5.81 -31.37 1.38
CA LYS A 652 7.17 -30.80 1.31
C LYS A 652 7.95 -30.84 2.61
N LEU A 653 7.30 -30.71 3.77
CA LEU A 653 8.00 -30.81 5.07
C LEU A 653 8.33 -32.27 5.39
N ILE A 654 7.44 -33.20 5.04
CA ILE A 654 7.67 -34.64 5.17
C ILE A 654 8.84 -35.07 4.26
N GLU A 655 8.90 -34.54 3.03
CA GLU A 655 10.01 -34.74 2.10
C GLU A 655 11.34 -34.19 2.62
N LEU A 656 11.31 -33.20 3.52
CA LEU A 656 12.50 -32.69 4.22
C LEU A 656 12.85 -33.49 5.50
N GLY A 657 12.05 -34.50 5.85
CA GLY A 657 12.27 -35.34 7.03
C GLY A 657 11.48 -34.94 8.27
N LEU A 658 10.39 -34.17 8.14
CA LEU A 658 9.44 -33.97 9.24
C LEU A 658 8.79 -35.31 9.59
N GLU A 659 8.82 -35.68 10.86
CA GLU A 659 8.10 -36.82 11.42
C GLU A 659 6.90 -36.29 12.22
N PRO A 660 5.68 -36.31 11.65
CA PRO A 660 4.52 -35.70 12.27
C PRO A 660 4.13 -36.31 13.62
N HIS A 661 3.76 -35.46 14.59
CA HIS A 661 3.01 -35.90 15.76
C HIS A 661 1.51 -35.77 15.50
N TYR A 662 0.85 -36.90 15.28
CA TYR A 662 -0.59 -36.95 15.01
C TYR A 662 -1.46 -36.74 16.27
N LEU A 663 -2.66 -36.20 16.08
CA LEU A 663 -3.67 -36.03 17.11
C LEU A 663 -4.15 -37.40 17.61
N SER A 664 -3.54 -37.87 18.68
CA SER A 664 -3.86 -39.15 19.32
C SER A 664 -4.90 -39.01 20.43
N GLU A 665 -5.61 -40.10 20.75
CA GLU A 665 -6.55 -40.13 21.88
C GLU A 665 -5.85 -39.78 23.21
N SER A 666 -4.60 -40.21 23.40
CA SER A 666 -3.82 -39.89 24.61
C SER A 666 -3.48 -38.40 24.73
N LEU A 667 -3.25 -37.70 23.62
CA LEU A 667 -3.04 -36.26 23.60
C LEU A 667 -4.34 -35.52 23.97
N LEU A 668 -5.48 -35.92 23.40
CA LEU A 668 -6.79 -35.36 23.74
C LEU A 668 -7.16 -35.58 25.22
N ASP A 669 -6.93 -36.79 25.73
CA ASP A 669 -7.15 -37.12 27.14
C ASP A 669 -6.27 -36.23 28.05
N SER A 670 -5.01 -36.03 27.68
CA SER A 670 -4.08 -35.15 28.42
C SER A 670 -4.54 -33.68 28.43
N LEU A 671 -4.93 -33.14 27.26
CA LEU A 671 -5.42 -31.77 27.12
C LEU A 671 -6.71 -31.54 27.94
N LEU A 672 -7.64 -32.49 27.91
CA LEU A 672 -8.89 -32.39 28.68
C LEU A 672 -8.63 -32.47 30.18
N ASN A 673 -7.77 -33.38 30.64
CA ASN A 673 -7.41 -33.45 32.06
C ASN A 673 -6.76 -32.15 32.54
N PHE A 674 -5.89 -31.55 31.72
CA PHE A 674 -5.30 -30.25 32.01
C PHE A 674 -6.36 -29.13 32.08
N ALA A 675 -7.29 -29.09 31.12
CA ALA A 675 -8.38 -28.12 31.12
C ALA A 675 -9.29 -28.26 32.36
N VAL A 676 -9.62 -29.50 32.75
CA VAL A 676 -10.40 -29.80 33.96
C VAL A 676 -9.68 -29.33 35.23
N GLN A 677 -8.37 -29.53 35.31
CA GLN A 677 -7.55 -29.09 36.44
C GLN A 677 -7.62 -27.57 36.67
N PHE A 678 -7.75 -26.79 35.60
CA PHE A 678 -7.78 -25.32 35.67
C PHE A 678 -9.16 -24.71 35.35
N LYS A 679 -10.24 -25.50 35.40
CA LYS A 679 -11.59 -25.06 35.03
C LYS A 679 -12.07 -23.82 35.80
N ASP A 680 -11.67 -23.69 37.07
CA ASP A 680 -12.09 -22.58 37.93
C ASP A 680 -11.45 -21.23 37.53
N ARG A 681 -10.48 -21.24 36.61
CA ARG A 681 -9.84 -20.05 36.04
C ARG A 681 -10.47 -19.61 34.72
N VAL A 682 -11.45 -20.34 34.20
CA VAL A 682 -12.04 -20.08 32.87
C VAL A 682 -13.09 -18.97 32.98
N ASP A 683 -12.88 -17.87 32.25
CA ASP A 683 -13.90 -16.84 32.05
C ASP A 683 -14.78 -17.20 30.85
N THR A 684 -16.00 -17.65 31.12
CA THR A 684 -16.95 -18.09 30.09
C THR A 684 -17.36 -16.98 29.13
N LYS A 685 -17.25 -15.71 29.52
CA LYS A 685 -17.55 -14.56 28.65
C LYS A 685 -16.57 -14.45 27.48
N GLN A 686 -15.39 -15.04 27.58
CA GLN A 686 -14.35 -15.00 26.55
C GLN A 686 -14.48 -16.12 25.50
N ILE A 687 -15.33 -17.12 25.73
CA ILE A 687 -15.45 -18.31 24.86
C ILE A 687 -16.28 -18.00 23.61
N MET A 688 -17.34 -17.19 23.75
CA MET A 688 -18.25 -16.89 22.65
C MET A 688 -17.67 -15.83 21.70
N PRO A 689 -17.82 -15.97 20.38
CA PRO A 689 -17.32 -14.98 19.44
C PRO A 689 -18.04 -13.64 19.62
N SER A 690 -17.28 -12.58 19.96
CA SER A 690 -17.80 -11.22 20.20
C SER A 690 -17.57 -10.26 19.02
N VAL A 691 -16.92 -10.75 17.95
CA VAL A 691 -16.57 -9.98 16.75
C VAL A 691 -17.17 -10.69 15.54
N SER A 692 -17.99 -9.97 14.77
CA SER A 692 -18.46 -10.40 13.46
C SER A 692 -17.68 -9.67 12.38
N TRP A 693 -17.08 -10.42 11.45
CA TRP A 693 -16.29 -9.86 10.36
C TRP A 693 -17.16 -9.12 9.33
N LYS A 694 -18.49 -9.34 9.41
CA LYS A 694 -19.52 -8.65 8.63
C LYS A 694 -19.90 -7.27 9.20
N LYS A 695 -19.48 -6.92 10.43
CA LYS A 695 -19.91 -5.71 11.16
C LYS A 695 -18.74 -4.96 11.82
N ILE A 696 -17.63 -4.80 11.10
CA ILE A 696 -16.50 -3.99 11.58
C ILE A 696 -16.81 -2.51 11.31
N GLY A 697 -16.84 -1.67 12.34
CA GLY A 697 -16.97 -0.22 12.24
C GLY A 697 -15.94 0.47 13.14
N VAL A 698 -15.48 1.66 12.77
CA VAL A 698 -14.41 2.41 13.46
C VAL A 698 -14.94 3.14 14.70
N LYS A 699 -15.81 2.49 15.48
CA LYS A 699 -16.03 2.91 16.87
C LYS A 699 -15.02 2.16 17.70
N THR A 700 -14.02 2.88 18.21
CA THR A 700 -13.17 2.44 19.31
C THR A 700 -14.07 1.79 20.35
N LYS A 701 -14.07 0.45 20.40
CA LYS A 701 -14.71 -0.25 21.51
C LYS A 701 -13.92 0.17 22.73
N SER A 702 -14.48 1.08 23.53
CA SER A 702 -14.06 1.22 24.91
C SER A 702 -14.28 -0.15 25.54
N MET A 703 -13.19 -0.88 25.76
CA MET A 703 -13.24 -2.03 26.65
C MET A 703 -13.47 -1.44 28.04
N GLY A 704 -14.71 -1.46 28.48
CA GLY A 704 -15.10 -1.07 29.83
C GLY A 704 -14.32 -1.91 30.83
N ALA A 705 -13.72 -1.21 31.80
CA ALA A 705 -13.07 -1.79 32.97
C ALA A 705 -14.05 -2.60 33.83
#